data_AF-A0A2N8DSK4-F1
#
_entry.id   AF-A0A2N8DSK4-F1
#
_cell.length_a   1.000
_cell.length_b   1.000
_cell.length_c   1.000
_cell.angle_alpha   90.00
_cell.angle_beta   90.00
_cell.angle_gamma   90.00
#
_symmetry.space_group_name_H-M   'P 1'
#
loop_
_entity.id
_entity.type
_entity.pdbx_description
1 polymer ?
#
loop_
_entity_poly.entity_id
_entity_poly.type
_entity_poly.pdbx_seq_one_letter_code
_entity_poly.pdbx_strand_id
1 'polypeptide(L)'
;MTMFDASRFPEAGVGLEYHLPRHRVADHAVDPTLERILAEGLPYFDYLEFQPTHSILEPRLLEVGEQTPSLLHSSSLSLGSVGIAMDREFLQMTRRLCDRTRSPWLAEHISWSRFHGGDTQHFILPTLAAEVADTVVANALELQALTATPLVLENAPRLFSLADAPEQSEGEFISSVVQRSGAGFLLDLDSAITTAKALGYDFKDYLRSLPLDRLIEIHTGHPRRDWDLLAQLFAVSPVRAVTLEWDIADRADDAQLEVLIRDIKRLKPRDMFWQGREPPPAPDTQALEPGSLLKLRESVWFSVGSSSFVLRDRQSGLSLDFCLTLLPLLNHFMTPHSLESALMLPGVLNSPEQGSHLAFLQALVSHGIVQSVAGSRDRVHRQPLKLWSRWEAALEFYLSTRTGLQTPYVSVVELEAELEQKASQQRQPSSFKDYHSHPFIALENPLLVPGETLAETTLLDSLCARRTSRAFSGKPLTPTQLSLLLYYTWGVTAMEPNGMGDYFLKKTSPSGGSLQATEVYAVLMNVQGFERGLYHYSVRRHGLELLSREDPRTWISEASGGQPWVKDAAAVFVSTARVERLSWKYEFSRALRVALMDAGHLSQTFSLVATALNLGCFTTAALRDEMFENRLGLDYLEEPVFLLNGVGG
;
A
#
# COMPACT_ATOMS: atom_id res chain seq x y z
N MET A 1 -2.64 -15.42 -35.64
CA MET A 1 -2.28 -15.24 -34.22
C MET A 1 -0.77 -15.31 -34.12
N THR A 2 -0.13 -14.44 -33.35
CA THR A 2 1.28 -14.60 -32.96
C THR A 2 1.40 -15.85 -32.09
N MET A 3 2.44 -16.67 -32.30
CA MET A 3 2.71 -17.79 -31.38
C MET A 3 3.06 -17.23 -30.00
N PHE A 4 2.62 -17.92 -28.95
CA PHE A 4 3.02 -17.59 -27.58
C PHE A 4 4.52 -17.85 -27.41
N ASP A 5 5.27 -16.80 -27.08
CA ASP A 5 6.72 -16.90 -26.89
C ASP A 5 7.05 -17.29 -25.44
N ALA A 6 7.03 -18.60 -25.19
CA ALA A 6 7.42 -19.16 -23.90
C ALA A 6 8.91 -18.96 -23.57
N SER A 7 9.76 -18.47 -24.49
CA SER A 7 11.18 -18.18 -24.19
C SER A 7 11.37 -16.95 -23.30
N ARG A 8 10.34 -16.11 -23.17
CA ARG A 8 10.29 -14.97 -22.24
C ARG A 8 10.28 -15.37 -20.76
N PHE A 9 9.91 -16.62 -20.46
CA PHE A 9 9.91 -17.18 -19.12
C PHE A 9 11.13 -18.12 -18.98
N PRO A 10 12.09 -17.83 -18.08
CA PRO A 10 13.18 -18.75 -17.77
C PRO A 10 12.63 -20.02 -17.10
N GLU A 11 13.35 -21.14 -17.14
CA GLU A 11 13.05 -22.24 -16.20
C GLU A 11 13.41 -21.77 -14.78
N ALA A 12 12.54 -22.06 -13.81
CA ALA A 12 12.78 -21.80 -12.39
C ALA A 12 13.00 -23.10 -11.58
N GLY A 13 12.48 -24.23 -12.04
CA GLY A 13 12.68 -25.54 -11.40
C GLY A 13 11.51 -25.93 -10.48
N VAL A 14 11.83 -26.39 -9.26
CA VAL A 14 10.85 -26.82 -8.26
C VAL A 14 10.92 -25.93 -7.03
N GLY A 15 9.81 -25.29 -6.69
CA GLY A 15 9.72 -24.34 -5.59
C GLY A 15 8.85 -24.80 -4.42
N LEU A 16 8.96 -24.04 -3.33
CA LEU A 16 8.18 -24.17 -2.11
C LEU A 16 7.23 -22.97 -2.01
N GLU A 17 5.93 -23.18 -1.83
CA GLU A 17 5.06 -22.07 -1.44
C GLU A 17 5.26 -21.76 0.06
N TYR A 18 5.51 -20.50 0.38
CA TYR A 18 5.52 -20.02 1.76
C TYR A 18 4.13 -19.54 2.17
N HIS A 19 3.52 -20.26 3.10
CA HIS A 19 2.31 -19.84 3.80
C HIS A 19 2.63 -19.21 5.17
N LEU A 20 1.87 -18.18 5.56
CA LEU A 20 1.93 -17.62 6.92
C LEU A 20 1.40 -18.63 7.97
N PRO A 21 2.03 -18.74 9.16
CA PRO A 21 1.60 -19.68 10.21
C PRO A 21 0.16 -19.47 10.68
N ARG A 22 -0.68 -20.52 10.58
CA ARG A 22 -2.13 -20.45 10.87
C ARG A 22 -2.48 -20.14 12.35
N HIS A 23 -1.60 -20.46 13.30
CA HIS A 23 -1.78 -20.19 14.73
C HIS A 23 -0.43 -19.85 15.42
N ARG A 24 -0.23 -18.62 15.90
CA ARG A 24 0.83 -18.29 16.86
C ARG A 24 0.31 -18.51 18.29
N VAL A 25 0.71 -19.62 18.92
CA VAL A 25 0.46 -19.86 20.34
C VAL A 25 1.48 -19.09 21.17
N ALA A 26 1.02 -18.03 21.84
CA ALA A 26 1.74 -17.18 22.79
C ALA A 26 2.91 -16.33 22.24
N ASP A 27 3.31 -15.35 23.04
CA ASP A 27 4.36 -14.37 22.73
C ASP A 27 5.68 -15.04 22.30
N HIS A 28 6.31 -14.46 21.27
CA HIS A 28 7.62 -14.83 20.72
C HIS A 28 7.74 -16.17 19.96
N ALA A 29 6.63 -16.80 19.53
CA ALA A 29 6.70 -17.89 18.56
C ALA A 29 7.26 -17.38 17.21
N VAL A 30 8.53 -17.71 16.94
CA VAL A 30 9.20 -17.44 15.65
C VAL A 30 8.64 -18.38 14.59
N ASP A 31 8.55 -17.93 13.34
CA ASP A 31 8.09 -18.75 12.22
C ASP A 31 9.08 -19.91 11.96
N PRO A 32 8.69 -21.18 12.17
CA PRO A 32 9.62 -22.31 12.08
C PRO A 32 10.06 -22.59 10.64
N THR A 33 9.21 -22.29 9.66
CA THR A 33 9.51 -22.45 8.24
C THR A 33 10.50 -21.40 7.80
N LEU A 34 10.28 -20.14 8.19
CA LEU A 34 11.20 -19.05 7.87
C LEU A 34 12.55 -19.18 8.58
N GLU A 35 12.57 -19.62 9.85
CA GLU A 35 13.83 -19.93 10.56
C GLU A 35 14.60 -21.05 9.89
N ARG A 36 13.93 -22.11 9.41
CA ARG A 36 14.59 -23.18 8.67
C ARG A 36 15.22 -22.66 7.38
N ILE A 37 14.50 -21.83 6.61
CA ILE A 37 15.02 -21.23 5.37
C ILE A 37 16.19 -20.30 5.65
N LEU A 38 16.14 -19.47 6.70
CA LEU A 38 17.23 -18.57 7.06
C LEU A 38 18.47 -19.29 7.62
N ALA A 39 18.29 -20.46 8.26
CA ALA A 39 19.39 -21.24 8.83
C ALA A 39 20.02 -22.24 7.84
N GLU A 40 19.23 -22.86 6.96
CA GLU A 40 19.64 -23.96 6.07
C GLU A 40 19.60 -23.60 4.57
N GLY A 41 19.00 -22.45 4.22
CA GLY A 41 18.66 -22.10 2.83
C GLY A 41 17.48 -22.93 2.30
N LEU A 42 17.46 -23.12 0.98
CA LEU A 42 16.58 -24.10 0.32
C LEU A 42 17.43 -25.32 -0.09
N PRO A 43 17.59 -26.35 0.77
CA PRO A 43 18.46 -27.49 0.46
C PRO A 43 17.92 -28.40 -0.66
N TYR A 44 16.63 -28.34 -0.97
CA TYR A 44 15.98 -29.20 -1.98
C TYR A 44 15.34 -28.41 -3.13
N PHE A 45 14.78 -27.24 -2.82
CA PHE A 45 14.04 -26.38 -3.73
C PHE A 45 14.96 -25.38 -4.46
N ASP A 46 14.54 -24.96 -5.65
CA ASP A 46 15.29 -24.00 -6.48
C ASP A 46 14.86 -22.55 -6.23
N TYR A 47 13.64 -22.33 -5.71
CA TYR A 47 13.09 -21.03 -5.35
C TYR A 47 12.07 -21.11 -4.22
N LEU A 48 11.79 -19.96 -3.59
CA LEU A 48 10.66 -19.75 -2.68
C LEU A 48 9.57 -18.97 -3.41
N GLU A 49 8.33 -19.42 -3.35
CA GLU A 49 7.19 -18.62 -3.80
C GLU A 49 6.48 -17.99 -2.60
N PHE A 50 6.17 -16.70 -2.69
CA PHE A 50 5.40 -16.02 -1.64
C PHE A 50 4.59 -14.86 -2.17
N GLN A 51 3.57 -14.48 -1.40
CA GLN A 51 2.69 -13.38 -1.75
C GLN A 51 3.29 -12.02 -1.36
N PRO A 52 3.13 -10.96 -2.20
CA PRO A 52 3.54 -9.61 -1.84
C PRO A 52 3.00 -9.12 -0.48
N THR A 53 1.83 -9.62 -0.08
CA THR A 53 1.19 -9.39 1.22
C THR A 53 1.93 -10.06 2.39
N HIS A 54 2.53 -11.23 2.18
CA HIS A 54 3.30 -11.94 3.20
C HIS A 54 4.49 -11.09 3.66
N SER A 55 5.16 -10.37 2.75
CA SER A 55 6.26 -9.45 3.08
C SER A 55 5.87 -8.24 3.93
N ILE A 56 4.57 -7.89 4.01
CA ILE A 56 4.08 -6.86 4.94
C ILE A 56 3.99 -7.45 6.36
N LEU A 57 3.48 -8.67 6.46
CA LEU A 57 3.15 -9.33 7.73
C LEU A 57 4.36 -10.00 8.39
N GLU A 58 5.33 -10.44 7.59
CA GLU A 58 6.62 -10.96 8.04
C GLU A 58 7.75 -10.34 7.19
N PRO A 59 8.22 -9.12 7.55
CA PRO A 59 9.23 -8.39 6.78
C PRO A 59 10.54 -9.14 6.55
N ARG A 60 10.85 -10.15 7.37
CA ARG A 60 12.04 -11.01 7.24
C ARG A 60 12.03 -11.88 5.97
N LEU A 61 10.87 -12.08 5.32
CA LEU A 61 10.81 -12.66 3.97
C LEU A 61 11.64 -11.87 2.95
N LEU A 62 11.84 -10.57 3.17
CA LEU A 62 12.64 -9.72 2.30
C LEU A 62 14.14 -10.00 2.46
N GLU A 63 14.59 -10.47 3.62
CA GLU A 63 15.97 -10.94 3.85
C GLU A 63 16.23 -12.24 3.09
N VAL A 64 15.23 -13.14 3.05
CA VAL A 64 15.25 -14.38 2.27
C VAL A 64 15.24 -14.06 0.78
N GLY A 65 14.29 -13.25 0.29
CA GLY A 65 14.11 -12.99 -1.14
C GLY A 65 15.24 -12.20 -1.83
N GLU A 66 16.16 -11.61 -1.06
CA GLU A 66 17.40 -11.02 -1.60
C GLU A 66 18.54 -12.04 -1.75
N GLN A 67 18.53 -13.12 -0.97
CA GLN A 67 19.57 -14.15 -0.92
C GLN A 67 19.14 -15.45 -1.63
N THR A 68 17.84 -15.67 -1.70
CA THR A 68 17.18 -16.88 -2.17
C THR A 68 16.32 -16.52 -3.39
N PRO A 69 16.37 -17.31 -4.46
CA PRO A 69 15.52 -17.07 -5.62
C PRO A 69 14.05 -17.08 -5.24
N SER A 70 13.28 -16.14 -5.79
CA SER A 70 11.88 -15.99 -5.41
C SER A 70 10.97 -15.81 -6.61
N LEU A 71 9.82 -16.48 -6.58
CA LEU A 71 8.65 -16.13 -7.38
C LEU A 71 7.67 -15.31 -6.52
N LEU A 72 7.03 -14.33 -7.15
CA LEU A 72 5.96 -13.56 -6.54
C LEU A 72 4.62 -14.00 -7.10
N HIS A 73 3.70 -14.34 -6.21
CA HIS A 73 2.36 -14.81 -6.53
C HIS A 73 1.34 -14.05 -5.72
N SER A 74 0.45 -13.31 -6.36
CA SER A 74 -0.56 -12.50 -5.67
C SER A 74 -1.94 -13.17 -5.73
N SER A 75 -2.67 -13.04 -4.63
CA SER A 75 -4.09 -13.37 -4.48
C SER A 75 -4.95 -12.11 -4.29
N SER A 76 -4.32 -10.93 -4.33
CA SER A 76 -4.82 -9.69 -3.74
C SER A 76 -5.14 -8.59 -4.76
N LEU A 77 -4.92 -8.79 -6.07
CA LEU A 77 -5.28 -7.75 -7.06
C LEU A 77 -6.73 -7.87 -7.53
N SER A 78 -7.32 -9.07 -7.47
CA SER A 78 -8.76 -9.27 -7.73
C SER A 78 -9.19 -8.82 -9.14
N LEU A 79 -8.49 -9.34 -10.16
CA LEU A 79 -8.54 -8.84 -11.54
C LEU A 79 -9.95 -8.86 -12.17
N GLY A 80 -10.86 -9.70 -11.69
CA GLY A 80 -12.26 -9.79 -12.14
C GLY A 80 -13.22 -8.80 -11.49
N SER A 81 -12.76 -7.89 -10.62
CA SER A 81 -13.60 -6.92 -9.92
C SER A 81 -14.03 -5.74 -10.81
N VAL A 82 -15.11 -5.93 -11.56
CA VAL A 82 -15.70 -4.91 -12.45
C VAL A 82 -16.02 -3.61 -11.71
N GLY A 83 -15.60 -2.48 -12.28
CA GLY A 83 -15.86 -1.14 -11.74
C GLY A 83 -14.93 -0.69 -10.60
N ILE A 84 -14.01 -1.56 -10.15
CA ILE A 84 -13.10 -1.28 -9.03
C ILE A 84 -11.67 -1.18 -9.55
N ALA A 85 -11.07 -0.02 -9.33
CA ALA A 85 -9.66 0.18 -9.62
C ALA A 85 -8.79 -0.66 -8.68
N MET A 86 -7.70 -1.22 -9.21
CA MET A 86 -6.66 -1.85 -8.39
C MET A 86 -5.99 -0.79 -7.49
N ASP A 87 -5.62 -1.21 -6.27
CA ASP A 87 -4.94 -0.36 -5.30
C ASP A 87 -3.55 0.07 -5.82
N ARG A 88 -3.36 1.38 -6.01
CA ARG A 88 -2.12 1.96 -6.51
C ARG A 88 -0.96 1.88 -5.52
N GLU A 89 -1.21 1.98 -4.22
CA GLU A 89 -0.18 1.82 -3.19
C GLU A 89 0.36 0.38 -3.22
N PHE A 90 -0.54 -0.61 -3.29
CA PHE A 90 -0.21 -2.02 -3.41
C PHE A 90 0.43 -2.40 -4.75
N LEU A 91 0.00 -1.81 -5.88
CA LEU A 91 0.65 -1.99 -7.19
C LEU A 91 2.10 -1.46 -7.19
N GLN A 92 2.34 -0.29 -6.62
CA GLN A 92 3.69 0.25 -6.47
C GLN A 92 4.55 -0.61 -5.52
N MET A 93 3.96 -1.13 -4.43
CA MET A 93 4.65 -2.08 -3.55
C MET A 93 5.02 -3.35 -4.30
N THR A 94 4.08 -3.91 -5.07
CA THR A 94 4.30 -5.11 -5.89
C THR A 94 5.40 -4.86 -6.92
N ARG A 95 5.42 -3.70 -7.61
CA ARG A 95 6.54 -3.29 -8.49
C ARG A 95 7.88 -3.26 -7.75
N ARG A 96 7.95 -2.65 -6.56
CA ARG A 96 9.17 -2.60 -5.73
C ARG A 96 9.62 -4.01 -5.32
N LEU A 97 8.69 -4.91 -5.01
CA LEU A 97 9.00 -6.30 -4.67
C LEU A 97 9.48 -7.08 -5.89
N CYS A 98 8.84 -6.93 -7.06
CA CYS A 98 9.29 -7.50 -8.33
C CYS A 98 10.72 -7.06 -8.66
N ASP A 99 11.10 -5.79 -8.41
CA ASP A 99 12.47 -5.31 -8.62
C ASP A 99 13.47 -5.83 -7.58
N ARG A 100 13.02 -6.01 -6.33
CA ARG A 100 13.89 -6.34 -5.18
C ARG A 100 14.18 -7.84 -5.07
N THR A 101 13.13 -8.67 -5.09
CA THR A 101 13.24 -10.13 -5.25
C THR A 101 13.73 -10.53 -6.63
N ARG A 102 13.57 -9.60 -7.59
CA ARG A 102 13.84 -9.79 -9.00
C ARG A 102 12.95 -10.91 -9.58
N SER A 103 11.67 -11.01 -9.21
CA SER A 103 10.83 -12.11 -9.72
C SER A 103 10.77 -12.15 -11.27
N PRO A 104 11.05 -13.30 -11.92
CA PRO A 104 11.10 -13.42 -13.39
C PRO A 104 9.72 -13.29 -14.05
N TRP A 105 8.66 -13.58 -13.31
CA TRP A 105 7.28 -13.24 -13.61
C TRP A 105 6.53 -12.89 -12.32
N LEU A 106 5.31 -12.36 -12.45
CA LEU A 106 4.34 -12.25 -11.36
C LEU A 106 3.21 -13.22 -11.67
N ALA A 107 2.82 -14.08 -10.73
CA ALA A 107 1.59 -14.84 -10.82
C ALA A 107 0.43 -14.06 -10.15
N GLU A 108 -0.78 -14.12 -10.71
CA GLU A 108 -2.00 -13.60 -10.06
C GLU A 108 -3.23 -14.41 -10.50
N HIS A 109 -4.20 -14.51 -9.58
CA HIS A 109 -5.42 -15.26 -9.81
C HIS A 109 -6.37 -14.54 -10.79
N ILE A 110 -7.01 -15.30 -11.68
CA ILE A 110 -8.22 -14.88 -12.37
C ILE A 110 -9.37 -14.91 -11.35
N SER A 111 -9.40 -13.93 -10.45
CA SER A 111 -10.28 -13.92 -9.28
C SER A 111 -11.19 -12.69 -9.22
N TRP A 112 -12.36 -12.90 -8.64
CA TRP A 112 -13.23 -11.87 -8.11
C TRP A 112 -13.26 -11.98 -6.58
N SER A 113 -13.01 -10.86 -5.91
CA SER A 113 -13.13 -10.74 -4.45
C SER A 113 -13.61 -9.37 -3.97
N ARG A 114 -13.62 -8.31 -4.81
CA ARG A 114 -14.07 -6.96 -4.42
C ARG A 114 -15.37 -6.56 -5.12
N PHE A 115 -16.23 -5.82 -4.43
CA PHE A 115 -17.44 -5.23 -5.00
C PHE A 115 -17.73 -3.86 -4.37
N HIS A 116 -18.54 -3.02 -5.02
CA HIS A 116 -18.90 -1.71 -4.49
C HIS A 116 -19.67 -1.88 -3.17
N GLY A 117 -18.99 -1.71 -2.04
CA GLY A 117 -19.55 -1.90 -0.70
C GLY A 117 -18.86 -2.98 0.15
N GLY A 118 -17.94 -3.79 -0.40
CA GLY A 118 -17.22 -4.77 0.41
C GLY A 118 -16.19 -5.63 -0.32
N ASP A 119 -15.80 -6.70 0.37
CA ASP A 119 -14.87 -7.72 -0.06
C ASP A 119 -15.42 -9.09 0.39
N THR A 120 -15.30 -10.11 -0.45
CA THR A 120 -15.79 -11.48 -0.18
C THR A 120 -14.91 -12.24 0.82
N GLN A 121 -13.72 -11.74 1.14
CA GLN A 121 -12.66 -12.39 1.94
C GLN A 121 -12.09 -13.69 1.33
N HIS A 122 -12.53 -14.06 0.13
CA HIS A 122 -12.13 -15.26 -0.59
C HIS A 122 -11.97 -14.94 -2.07
N PHE A 123 -10.87 -15.38 -2.68
CA PHE A 123 -10.74 -15.36 -4.13
C PHE A 123 -11.61 -16.50 -4.71
N ILE A 124 -12.56 -16.14 -5.55
CA ILE A 124 -13.38 -17.09 -6.32
C ILE A 124 -13.32 -16.73 -7.79
N LEU A 125 -13.55 -17.69 -8.68
CA LEU A 125 -13.62 -17.38 -10.10
C LEU A 125 -14.77 -16.38 -10.38
N PRO A 126 -14.55 -15.31 -11.17
CA PRO A 126 -15.61 -14.40 -11.60
C PRO A 126 -16.73 -15.11 -12.39
N THR A 127 -17.84 -14.40 -12.62
CA THR A 127 -18.82 -14.82 -13.64
C THR A 127 -18.17 -14.88 -15.01
N LEU A 128 -18.56 -15.85 -15.84
CA LEU A 128 -17.89 -16.15 -17.10
C LEU A 128 -18.34 -15.25 -18.27
N ALA A 129 -18.95 -14.10 -17.94
CA ALA A 129 -19.47 -13.12 -18.89
C ALA A 129 -18.35 -12.39 -19.64
N ALA A 130 -18.65 -11.95 -20.87
CA ALA A 130 -17.65 -11.35 -21.76
C ALA A 130 -17.10 -10.03 -21.20
N GLU A 131 -17.96 -9.23 -20.56
CA GLU A 131 -17.62 -7.94 -19.92
C GLU A 131 -16.67 -8.12 -18.73
N VAL A 132 -16.72 -9.28 -18.06
CA VAL A 132 -15.79 -9.61 -16.98
C VAL A 132 -14.46 -10.09 -17.54
N ALA A 133 -14.47 -10.88 -18.62
CA ALA A 133 -13.24 -11.21 -19.35
C ALA A 133 -12.53 -9.94 -19.87
N ASP A 134 -13.28 -8.95 -20.37
CA ASP A 134 -12.76 -7.64 -20.77
C ASP A 134 -12.09 -6.91 -19.60
N THR A 135 -12.73 -6.92 -18.43
CA THR A 135 -12.20 -6.34 -17.18
C THR A 135 -10.90 -7.03 -16.74
N VAL A 136 -10.86 -8.37 -16.69
CA VAL A 136 -9.66 -9.12 -16.31
C VAL A 136 -8.51 -8.82 -17.28
N VAL A 137 -8.79 -8.77 -18.59
CA VAL A 137 -7.77 -8.44 -19.60
C VAL A 137 -7.25 -7.01 -19.43
N ALA A 138 -8.12 -6.03 -19.17
CA ALA A 138 -7.71 -4.65 -18.93
C ALA A 138 -6.82 -4.53 -17.68
N ASN A 139 -7.24 -5.15 -16.57
CA ASN A 139 -6.50 -5.14 -15.31
C ASN A 139 -5.16 -5.89 -15.43
N ALA A 140 -5.11 -7.02 -16.14
CA ALA A 140 -3.88 -7.75 -16.43
C ALA A 140 -2.88 -6.93 -17.26
N LEU A 141 -3.37 -6.15 -18.24
CA LEU A 141 -2.53 -5.27 -19.05
C LEU A 141 -2.02 -4.05 -18.25
N GLU A 142 -2.85 -3.44 -17.40
CA GLU A 142 -2.41 -2.38 -16.48
C GLU A 142 -1.34 -2.92 -15.50
N LEU A 143 -1.56 -4.10 -14.93
CA LEU A 143 -0.62 -4.76 -14.03
C LEU A 143 0.73 -5.03 -14.70
N GLN A 144 0.74 -5.59 -15.92
CA GLN A 144 1.97 -5.78 -16.70
C GLN A 144 2.69 -4.45 -16.99
N ALA A 145 1.95 -3.40 -17.35
CA ALA A 145 2.52 -2.09 -17.66
C ALA A 145 3.15 -1.42 -16.43
N LEU A 146 2.49 -1.50 -15.27
CA LEU A 146 2.96 -0.90 -14.02
C LEU A 146 4.09 -1.70 -13.35
N THR A 147 4.04 -3.04 -13.41
CA THR A 147 5.07 -3.90 -12.82
C THR A 147 6.29 -4.08 -13.71
N ALA A 148 6.16 -3.87 -15.03
CA ALA A 148 7.17 -4.16 -16.06
C ALA A 148 7.71 -5.61 -16.03
N THR A 149 6.94 -6.52 -15.43
CA THR A 149 7.24 -7.94 -15.22
C THR A 149 6.25 -8.79 -16.05
N PRO A 150 6.69 -9.91 -16.67
CA PRO A 150 5.77 -10.85 -17.30
C PRO A 150 4.70 -11.34 -16.33
N LEU A 151 3.46 -11.49 -16.79
CA LEU A 151 2.36 -12.00 -15.98
C LEU A 151 2.08 -13.47 -16.33
N VAL A 152 1.82 -14.26 -15.30
CA VAL A 152 1.21 -15.59 -15.40
C VAL A 152 -0.14 -15.52 -14.67
N LEU A 153 -1.19 -16.06 -15.29
CA LEU A 153 -2.55 -16.00 -14.76
C LEU A 153 -3.04 -17.39 -14.36
N GLU A 154 -3.74 -17.48 -13.23
CA GLU A 154 -4.13 -18.72 -12.58
C GLU A 154 -5.64 -18.95 -12.52
N ASN A 155 -6.06 -20.22 -12.52
CA ASN A 155 -7.44 -20.62 -12.25
C ASN A 155 -7.83 -20.54 -10.76
N ALA A 156 -8.64 -19.55 -10.38
CA ALA A 156 -9.29 -19.56 -9.06
C ALA A 156 -10.32 -20.71 -8.97
N PRO A 157 -10.55 -21.30 -7.78
CA PRO A 157 -11.53 -22.36 -7.59
C PRO A 157 -12.97 -21.88 -7.84
N ARG A 158 -13.80 -22.76 -8.40
CA ARG A 158 -15.21 -22.50 -8.70
C ARG A 158 -16.11 -23.59 -8.11
N LEU A 159 -16.81 -23.25 -7.03
CA LEU A 159 -17.64 -24.20 -6.26
C LEU A 159 -19.12 -24.24 -6.67
N PHE A 160 -19.59 -23.24 -7.44
CA PHE A 160 -20.98 -23.15 -7.89
C PHE A 160 -21.07 -22.39 -9.22
N SER A 161 -22.16 -22.62 -9.96
CA SER A 161 -22.52 -21.88 -11.18
C SER A 161 -23.73 -21.00 -10.90
N LEU A 162 -23.72 -19.76 -11.40
CA LEU A 162 -24.90 -18.89 -11.37
C LEU A 162 -25.76 -19.20 -12.60
N ALA A 163 -27.01 -19.61 -12.39
CA ALA A 163 -27.80 -20.33 -13.40
C ALA A 163 -28.47 -19.46 -14.48
N ASP A 164 -28.41 -18.13 -14.34
CA ASP A 164 -29.32 -17.20 -15.04
C ASP A 164 -28.71 -16.49 -16.26
N ALA A 165 -27.47 -16.82 -16.65
CA ALA A 165 -26.80 -16.23 -17.83
C ALA A 165 -26.24 -17.32 -18.78
N PRO A 166 -26.25 -17.10 -20.10
CA PRO A 166 -25.54 -17.95 -21.05
C PRO A 166 -24.02 -17.72 -20.96
N GLU A 167 -23.41 -18.37 -19.99
CA GLU A 167 -21.96 -18.37 -19.79
C GLU A 167 -21.24 -19.24 -20.84
N GLN A 168 -20.06 -18.80 -21.28
CA GLN A 168 -19.10 -19.68 -21.99
C GLN A 168 -18.52 -20.72 -21.02
N SER A 169 -17.87 -21.78 -21.51
CA SER A 169 -17.23 -22.73 -20.59
C SER A 169 -16.05 -22.09 -19.85
N GLU A 170 -15.75 -22.59 -18.66
CA GLU A 170 -14.69 -22.06 -17.79
C GLU A 170 -13.30 -22.08 -18.47
N GLY A 171 -12.99 -23.15 -19.21
CA GLY A 171 -11.77 -23.23 -20.01
C GLY A 171 -11.74 -22.25 -21.19
N GLU A 172 -12.86 -21.99 -21.86
CA GLU A 172 -12.95 -20.96 -22.89
C GLU A 172 -12.76 -19.55 -22.31
N PHE A 173 -13.34 -19.26 -21.14
CA PHE A 173 -13.16 -18.00 -20.42
C PHE A 173 -11.68 -17.76 -20.05
N ILE A 174 -11.06 -18.74 -19.38
CA ILE A 174 -9.65 -18.67 -18.96
C ILE A 174 -8.74 -18.57 -20.19
N SER A 175 -8.95 -19.41 -21.21
CA SER A 175 -8.19 -19.37 -22.46
C SER A 175 -8.32 -18.01 -23.16
N SER A 176 -9.52 -17.44 -23.22
CA SER A 176 -9.78 -16.11 -23.80
C SER A 176 -9.00 -15.02 -23.04
N VAL A 177 -9.09 -15.00 -21.71
CA VAL A 177 -8.38 -14.04 -20.85
C VAL A 177 -6.86 -14.13 -21.02
N VAL A 178 -6.27 -15.33 -20.94
CA VAL A 178 -4.82 -15.54 -21.06
C VAL A 178 -4.33 -15.20 -22.48
N GLN A 179 -5.09 -15.58 -23.52
CA GLN A 179 -4.72 -15.27 -24.90
C GLN A 179 -4.75 -13.77 -25.19
N ARG A 180 -5.78 -13.05 -24.72
CA ARG A 180 -6.01 -11.62 -24.96
C ARG A 180 -5.07 -10.72 -24.15
N SER A 181 -4.71 -11.10 -22.92
CA SER A 181 -3.73 -10.40 -22.07
C SER A 181 -2.27 -10.69 -22.47
N GLY A 182 -2.03 -11.73 -23.27
CA GLY A 182 -0.68 -12.16 -23.62
C GLY A 182 0.12 -12.80 -22.47
N ALA A 183 -0.56 -13.10 -21.35
CA ALA A 183 0.03 -13.76 -20.18
C ALA A 183 0.41 -15.23 -20.47
N GLY A 184 1.24 -15.78 -19.58
CA GLY A 184 1.34 -17.22 -19.38
C GLY A 184 0.17 -17.74 -18.55
N PHE A 185 0.04 -19.06 -18.42
CA PHE A 185 -0.94 -19.73 -17.58
C PHE A 185 -0.26 -20.49 -16.43
N LEU A 186 -0.84 -20.42 -15.24
CA LEU A 186 -0.50 -21.19 -14.04
C LEU A 186 -1.69 -22.12 -13.76
N LEU A 187 -1.43 -23.42 -13.64
CA LEU A 187 -2.44 -24.40 -13.27
C LEU A 187 -2.33 -24.73 -11.79
N ASP A 188 -3.22 -24.18 -10.96
CA ASP A 188 -3.51 -24.82 -9.66
C ASP A 188 -4.30 -26.10 -9.97
N LEU A 189 -3.61 -27.22 -9.78
CA LEU A 189 -4.13 -28.54 -10.08
C LEU A 189 -5.16 -29.01 -9.04
N ASP A 190 -4.98 -28.66 -7.77
CA ASP A 190 -5.89 -29.06 -6.69
C ASP A 190 -7.19 -28.23 -6.75
N SER A 191 -7.15 -26.94 -7.12
CA SER A 191 -8.34 -26.15 -7.50
C SER A 191 -9.01 -26.69 -8.76
N ALA A 192 -8.26 -27.02 -9.82
CA ALA A 192 -8.85 -27.56 -11.05
C ALA A 192 -9.58 -28.89 -10.82
N ILE A 193 -8.99 -29.78 -9.99
CA ILE A 193 -9.61 -31.03 -9.55
C ILE A 193 -10.87 -30.76 -8.70
N THR A 194 -10.83 -29.73 -7.84
CA THR A 194 -11.95 -29.36 -6.96
C THR A 194 -13.12 -28.79 -7.75
N THR A 195 -12.87 -27.85 -8.68
CA THR A 195 -13.88 -27.32 -9.61
C THR A 195 -14.55 -28.45 -10.40
N ALA A 196 -13.77 -29.34 -11.02
CA ALA A 196 -14.33 -30.41 -11.84
C ALA A 196 -15.24 -31.36 -11.03
N LYS A 197 -14.87 -31.65 -9.77
CA LYS A 197 -15.71 -32.42 -8.84
C LYS A 197 -16.97 -31.66 -8.41
N ALA A 198 -16.86 -30.38 -8.10
CA ALA A 198 -17.97 -29.55 -7.62
C ALA A 198 -19.04 -29.33 -8.69
N LEU A 199 -18.62 -29.14 -9.95
CA LEU A 199 -19.51 -28.85 -11.08
C LEU A 199 -19.84 -30.08 -11.94
N GLY A 200 -19.28 -31.24 -11.63
CA GLY A 200 -19.55 -32.51 -12.32
C GLY A 200 -18.94 -32.61 -13.73
N TYR A 201 -17.84 -31.90 -14.00
CA TYR A 201 -17.13 -31.95 -15.27
C TYR A 201 -16.33 -33.27 -15.40
N ASP A 202 -16.19 -33.79 -16.63
CA ASP A 202 -15.09 -34.73 -16.89
C ASP A 202 -13.76 -33.96 -16.79
N PHE A 203 -12.91 -34.39 -15.87
CA PHE A 203 -11.68 -33.68 -15.56
C PHE A 203 -10.69 -33.65 -16.73
N LYS A 204 -10.68 -34.65 -17.62
CA LYS A 204 -9.78 -34.67 -18.79
C LYS A 204 -10.26 -33.71 -19.86
N ASP A 205 -11.56 -33.62 -20.09
CA ASP A 205 -12.13 -32.65 -21.03
C ASP A 205 -12.03 -31.21 -20.49
N TYR A 206 -12.24 -31.02 -19.19
CA TYR A 206 -11.98 -29.73 -18.53
C TYR A 206 -10.51 -29.30 -18.68
N LEU A 207 -9.55 -30.17 -18.35
CA LEU A 207 -8.12 -29.86 -18.47
C LEU A 207 -7.70 -29.56 -19.92
N ARG A 208 -8.29 -30.22 -20.92
CA ARG A 208 -8.07 -29.92 -22.36
C ARG A 208 -8.63 -28.57 -22.81
N SER A 209 -9.59 -28.02 -22.09
CA SER A 209 -10.19 -26.71 -22.40
C SER A 209 -9.39 -25.52 -21.85
N LEU A 210 -8.41 -25.78 -20.97
CA LEU A 210 -7.48 -24.78 -20.43
C LEU A 210 -6.33 -24.48 -21.42
N PRO A 211 -5.67 -23.31 -21.35
CA PRO A 211 -4.64 -22.89 -22.30
C PRO A 211 -3.28 -23.56 -22.03
N LEU A 212 -3.23 -24.90 -22.19
CA LEU A 212 -2.04 -25.72 -21.93
C LEU A 212 -0.84 -25.37 -22.83
N ASP A 213 -1.07 -24.78 -24.01
CA ASP A 213 -0.01 -24.25 -24.88
C ASP A 213 0.75 -23.07 -24.24
N ARG A 214 0.21 -22.50 -23.16
CA ARG A 214 0.75 -21.38 -22.40
C ARG A 214 1.09 -21.71 -20.95
N LEU A 215 0.93 -22.97 -20.54
CA LEU A 215 1.18 -23.40 -19.16
C LEU A 215 2.67 -23.26 -18.82
N ILE A 216 3.00 -22.25 -18.03
CA ILE A 216 4.34 -21.92 -17.53
C ILE A 216 4.58 -22.58 -16.18
N GLU A 217 3.56 -22.69 -15.34
CA GLU A 217 3.71 -23.04 -13.93
C GLU A 217 2.58 -23.96 -13.44
N ILE A 218 2.86 -24.86 -12.51
CA ILE A 218 1.88 -25.77 -11.91
C ILE A 218 2.01 -25.70 -10.39
N HIS A 219 0.89 -25.49 -9.71
CA HIS A 219 0.78 -25.59 -8.25
C HIS A 219 0.12 -26.92 -7.87
N THR A 220 0.63 -27.58 -6.83
CA THR A 220 0.01 -28.80 -6.28
C THR A 220 0.49 -29.14 -4.86
N GLY A 221 -0.45 -29.52 -3.99
CA GLY A 221 -0.16 -30.13 -2.69
C GLY A 221 0.02 -31.66 -2.73
N HIS A 222 -0.27 -32.32 -3.87
CA HIS A 222 -0.33 -33.79 -3.97
C HIS A 222 0.42 -34.41 -5.17
N PRO A 223 1.65 -33.98 -5.51
CA PRO A 223 2.35 -34.39 -6.74
C PRO A 223 2.60 -35.90 -6.89
N ARG A 224 2.61 -36.69 -5.79
CA ARG A 224 2.67 -38.17 -5.86
C ARG A 224 1.35 -38.81 -6.29
N ARG A 225 0.21 -38.21 -5.93
CA ARG A 225 -1.14 -38.66 -6.34
C ARG A 225 -1.33 -38.43 -7.84
N ASP A 226 -0.83 -37.30 -8.32
CA ASP A 226 -1.09 -36.80 -9.68
C ASP A 226 0.13 -36.96 -10.61
N TRP A 227 1.07 -37.84 -10.26
CA TRP A 227 2.36 -38.03 -10.94
C TRP A 227 2.23 -38.27 -12.46
N ASP A 228 1.34 -39.18 -12.86
CA ASP A 228 1.12 -39.49 -14.28
C ASP A 228 0.57 -38.30 -15.06
N LEU A 229 -0.14 -37.39 -14.39
CA LEU A 229 -0.69 -36.18 -14.98
C LEU A 229 0.39 -35.09 -15.12
N LEU A 230 1.20 -34.88 -14.09
CA LEU A 230 2.36 -33.99 -14.15
C LEU A 230 3.28 -34.41 -15.31
N ALA A 231 3.63 -35.69 -15.41
CA ALA A 231 4.44 -36.21 -16.51
C ALA A 231 3.83 -35.94 -17.91
N GLN A 232 2.50 -36.03 -18.05
CA GLN A 232 1.79 -35.68 -19.29
C GLN A 232 1.85 -34.17 -19.58
N LEU A 233 1.59 -33.32 -18.57
CA LEU A 233 1.65 -31.85 -18.71
C LEU A 233 3.05 -31.39 -19.11
N PHE A 234 4.10 -31.91 -18.47
CA PHE A 234 5.50 -31.64 -18.83
C PHE A 234 5.83 -32.03 -20.28
N ALA A 235 5.22 -33.09 -20.82
CA ALA A 235 5.45 -33.56 -22.18
C ALA A 235 4.74 -32.73 -23.27
N VAL A 236 3.61 -32.08 -22.95
CA VAL A 236 2.80 -31.33 -23.92
C VAL A 236 2.84 -29.81 -23.76
N SER A 237 3.34 -29.31 -22.62
CA SER A 237 3.27 -27.89 -22.26
C SER A 237 4.65 -27.27 -21.97
N PRO A 238 4.81 -25.94 -22.13
CA PRO A 238 6.06 -25.24 -21.90
C PRO A 238 6.38 -24.98 -20.41
N VAL A 239 5.98 -25.89 -19.51
CA VAL A 239 6.19 -25.80 -18.05
C VAL A 239 7.65 -25.49 -17.72
N ARG A 240 7.84 -24.47 -16.89
CA ARG A 240 9.09 -23.85 -16.40
C ARG A 240 9.28 -23.98 -14.89
N ALA A 241 8.18 -24.12 -14.16
CA ALA A 241 8.09 -24.07 -12.71
C ALA A 241 7.05 -25.07 -12.17
N VAL A 242 7.32 -25.63 -11.00
CA VAL A 242 6.35 -26.40 -10.21
C VAL A 242 6.50 -25.99 -8.75
N THR A 243 5.47 -25.39 -8.18
CA THR A 243 5.45 -25.00 -6.76
C THR A 243 4.70 -26.05 -5.96
N LEU A 244 5.27 -26.45 -4.81
CA LEU A 244 4.68 -27.39 -3.88
C LEU A 244 4.08 -26.66 -2.67
N GLU A 245 2.79 -26.88 -2.43
CA GLU A 245 2.04 -26.39 -1.25
C GLU A 245 2.39 -27.26 -0.02
N TRP A 246 3.56 -27.04 0.57
CA TRP A 246 4.08 -27.90 1.64
C TRP A 246 4.64 -27.14 2.84
N ASP A 247 4.54 -27.75 4.02
CA ASP A 247 5.14 -27.24 5.25
C ASP A 247 6.45 -28.00 5.53
N ILE A 248 7.57 -27.27 5.53
CA ILE A 248 8.91 -27.82 5.77
C ILE A 248 9.35 -27.70 7.24
N ALA A 249 8.47 -27.28 8.15
CA ALA A 249 8.78 -27.20 9.58
C ALA A 249 9.05 -28.59 10.21
N ASP A 250 8.44 -29.66 9.70
CA ASP A 250 8.74 -31.04 10.12
C ASP A 250 9.85 -31.65 9.23
N ARG A 251 10.81 -32.33 9.87
CA ARG A 251 11.90 -33.06 9.18
C ARG A 251 11.55 -34.51 8.89
N ALA A 252 10.43 -35.04 9.41
CA ALA A 252 10.02 -36.43 9.19
C ALA A 252 9.88 -36.78 7.69
N ASP A 253 9.51 -35.80 6.87
CA ASP A 253 9.28 -35.97 5.43
C ASP A 253 10.47 -35.60 4.53
N ASP A 254 11.58 -35.08 5.05
CA ASP A 254 12.76 -34.63 4.28
C ASP A 254 13.25 -35.69 3.26
N ALA A 255 13.32 -36.97 3.65
CA ALA A 255 13.74 -38.06 2.77
C ALA A 255 12.70 -38.39 1.68
N GLN A 256 11.41 -38.15 1.93
CA GLN A 256 10.34 -38.35 0.96
C GLN A 256 10.25 -37.17 -0.03
N LEU A 257 10.45 -35.97 0.49
CA LEU A 257 10.58 -34.69 -0.19
C LEU A 257 11.76 -34.71 -1.18
N GLU A 258 12.95 -35.12 -0.74
CA GLU A 258 14.14 -35.19 -1.59
C GLU A 258 13.95 -36.15 -2.79
N VAL A 259 13.40 -37.34 -2.55
CA VAL A 259 13.10 -38.31 -3.62
C VAL A 259 12.10 -37.73 -4.62
N LEU A 260 11.02 -37.12 -4.13
CA LEU A 260 10.01 -36.52 -4.99
C LEU A 260 10.58 -35.37 -5.84
N ILE A 261 11.27 -34.41 -5.24
CA ILE A 261 11.85 -33.27 -5.97
C ILE A 261 12.85 -33.76 -7.02
N ARG A 262 13.67 -34.76 -6.67
CA ARG A 262 14.59 -35.40 -7.61
C ARG A 262 13.86 -36.06 -8.79
N ASP A 263 12.71 -36.66 -8.55
CA ASP A 263 11.87 -37.23 -9.60
C ASP A 263 11.20 -36.14 -10.46
N ILE A 264 10.64 -35.08 -9.87
CA ILE A 264 10.09 -33.93 -10.64
C ILE A 264 11.19 -33.33 -11.54
N LYS A 265 12.40 -33.11 -11.00
CA LYS A 265 13.57 -32.61 -11.76
C LYS A 265 14.01 -33.54 -12.90
N ARG A 266 13.65 -34.83 -12.88
CA ARG A 266 13.89 -35.77 -14.00
C ARG A 266 12.91 -35.59 -15.16
N LEU A 267 11.74 -34.96 -14.96
CA LEU A 267 10.74 -34.77 -16.03
C LEU A 267 11.21 -33.75 -17.09
N LYS A 268 12.00 -32.74 -16.70
CA LYS A 268 12.76 -31.86 -17.61
C LYS A 268 14.12 -31.49 -16.99
N PRO A 269 15.19 -32.25 -17.25
CA PRO A 269 16.53 -31.92 -16.75
C PRO A 269 17.18 -30.84 -17.62
N ARG A 270 16.86 -29.58 -17.34
CA ARG A 270 17.65 -28.43 -17.77
C ARG A 270 18.25 -27.77 -16.54
N ASP A 271 19.58 -27.63 -16.53
CA ASP A 271 20.28 -26.78 -15.58
C ASP A 271 19.90 -25.33 -15.88
N MET A 272 18.85 -24.83 -15.25
CA MET A 272 18.42 -23.45 -15.39
C MET A 272 17.94 -22.92 -14.05
N PHE A 273 18.78 -22.04 -13.52
CA PHE A 273 18.43 -21.15 -12.45
C PHE A 273 18.68 -19.70 -12.93
N TRP A 274 17.76 -18.79 -12.68
CA TRP A 274 17.79 -17.43 -13.22
C TRP A 274 18.48 -16.45 -12.25
N GLN A 275 19.59 -15.82 -12.67
CA GLN A 275 20.44 -15.03 -11.75
C GLN A 275 20.15 -13.51 -11.67
N GLY A 276 19.19 -13.00 -12.45
CA GLY A 276 18.90 -11.56 -12.51
C GLY A 276 18.78 -10.99 -13.92
N ARG A 277 18.09 -9.85 -14.03
CA ARG A 277 18.15 -8.95 -15.20
C ARG A 277 19.18 -7.85 -14.90
N GLU A 278 19.96 -7.44 -15.90
CA GLU A 278 20.90 -6.32 -15.74
C GLU A 278 20.15 -5.01 -15.40
N PRO A 279 20.76 -4.11 -14.60
CA PRO A 279 20.15 -2.84 -14.22
C PRO A 279 19.98 -1.90 -15.43
N PRO A 280 18.95 -1.02 -15.42
CA PRO A 280 18.71 -0.10 -16.52
C PRO A 280 19.86 0.93 -16.66
N PRO A 281 20.17 1.37 -17.89
CA PRO A 281 21.22 2.35 -18.13
C PRO A 281 20.86 3.74 -17.57
N ALA A 282 21.87 4.49 -17.14
CA ALA A 282 21.72 5.84 -16.62
C ALA A 282 21.31 6.86 -17.72
N PRO A 283 20.51 7.89 -17.40
CA PRO A 283 20.05 8.88 -18.37
C PRO A 283 21.15 9.87 -18.81
N ASP A 284 21.08 10.30 -20.07
CA ASP A 284 21.98 11.28 -20.70
C ASP A 284 21.92 12.67 -20.05
N THR A 285 23.08 13.31 -19.89
CA THR A 285 23.20 14.71 -19.43
C THR A 285 23.44 15.69 -20.56
N GLN A 286 22.66 16.77 -20.57
CA GLN A 286 22.90 17.95 -21.42
C GLN A 286 24.04 18.82 -20.87
N ALA A 287 24.80 19.45 -21.76
CA ALA A 287 25.87 20.38 -21.39
C ALA A 287 25.32 21.76 -20.98
N LEU A 288 25.95 22.40 -19.99
CA LEU A 288 25.60 23.75 -19.52
C LEU A 288 26.49 24.83 -20.17
N GLU A 289 25.90 25.98 -20.47
CA GLU A 289 26.63 27.16 -20.98
C GLU A 289 27.43 27.88 -19.86
N PRO A 290 28.67 28.35 -20.12
CA PRO A 290 29.48 29.06 -19.13
C PRO A 290 28.81 30.32 -18.55
N GLY A 291 28.95 30.55 -17.25
CA GLY A 291 28.32 31.69 -16.55
C GLY A 291 26.80 31.58 -16.32
N SER A 292 26.17 30.43 -16.61
CA SER A 292 24.77 30.19 -16.28
C SER A 292 24.51 30.32 -14.77
N LEU A 293 23.40 30.97 -14.37
CA LEU A 293 22.92 30.95 -12.99
C LEU A 293 22.20 29.63 -12.73
N LEU A 294 22.73 28.86 -11.79
CA LEU A 294 22.21 27.55 -11.40
C LEU A 294 21.52 27.64 -10.03
N LYS A 295 20.41 26.94 -9.86
CA LYS A 295 19.72 26.73 -8.57
C LYS A 295 19.52 25.22 -8.38
N LEU A 296 19.50 24.74 -7.15
CA LEU A 296 19.04 23.39 -6.83
C LEU A 296 17.65 23.13 -7.46
N ARG A 297 17.51 22.00 -8.15
CA ARG A 297 16.27 21.55 -8.77
C ARG A 297 15.25 21.23 -7.68
N GLU A 298 13.99 21.63 -7.89
CA GLU A 298 12.97 21.63 -6.84
C GLU A 298 12.50 20.22 -6.43
N SER A 299 12.80 19.20 -7.23
CA SER A 299 12.60 17.78 -6.91
C SER A 299 13.72 17.15 -6.07
N VAL A 300 14.82 17.88 -5.82
CA VAL A 300 15.96 17.42 -5.02
C VAL A 300 15.75 17.74 -3.55
N TRP A 301 16.00 16.76 -2.70
CA TRP A 301 16.00 16.85 -1.25
C TRP A 301 17.23 16.16 -0.67
N PHE A 302 17.47 16.30 0.63
CA PHE A 302 18.60 15.64 1.28
C PHE A 302 18.31 15.22 2.71
N SER A 303 18.95 14.14 3.15
CA SER A 303 18.91 13.63 4.52
C SER A 303 20.30 13.75 5.15
N VAL A 304 20.41 14.36 6.33
CA VAL A 304 21.68 14.60 7.03
C VAL A 304 21.89 13.52 8.10
N GLY A 305 22.98 12.76 7.99
CA GLY A 305 23.45 11.79 8.98
C GLY A 305 24.49 12.38 9.94
N SER A 306 25.11 11.52 10.74
CA SER A 306 26.11 11.91 11.75
C SER A 306 27.47 12.32 11.16
N SER A 307 27.82 11.85 9.96
CA SER A 307 29.10 12.14 9.29
C SER A 307 28.98 12.43 7.78
N SER A 308 27.81 12.24 7.18
CA SER A 308 27.55 12.48 5.76
C SER A 308 26.12 13.00 5.53
N PHE A 309 25.80 13.44 4.33
CA PHE A 309 24.45 13.73 3.86
C PHE A 309 24.19 13.09 2.50
N VAL A 310 22.97 12.59 2.31
CA VAL A 310 22.55 11.94 1.07
C VAL A 310 21.64 12.88 0.28
N LEU A 311 22.05 13.27 -0.93
CA LEU A 311 21.20 13.95 -1.92
C LEU A 311 20.31 12.94 -2.62
N ARG A 312 19.03 13.26 -2.80
CA ARG A 312 18.05 12.41 -3.49
C ARG A 312 17.19 13.25 -4.43
N ASP A 313 16.87 12.76 -5.63
CA ASP A 313 15.97 13.42 -6.57
C ASP A 313 14.69 12.61 -6.82
N ARG A 314 13.53 13.23 -6.59
CA ARG A 314 12.22 12.57 -6.70
C ARG A 314 11.81 12.25 -8.13
N GLN A 315 12.40 12.90 -9.13
CA GLN A 315 12.02 12.73 -10.54
C GLN A 315 12.92 11.73 -11.28
N SER A 316 14.18 11.56 -10.88
CA SER A 316 15.13 10.62 -11.49
C SER A 316 15.46 9.39 -10.64
N GLY A 317 15.05 9.35 -9.37
CA GLY A 317 15.39 8.26 -8.44
C GLY A 317 16.86 8.25 -7.98
N LEU A 318 17.63 9.30 -8.34
CA LEU A 318 19.03 9.49 -7.95
C LEU A 318 19.19 9.49 -6.42
N SER A 319 20.28 8.89 -5.94
CA SER A 319 20.71 8.94 -4.53
C SER A 319 22.24 8.97 -4.45
N LEU A 320 22.84 10.00 -3.86
CA LEU A 320 24.29 10.22 -3.77
C LEU A 320 24.69 10.66 -2.35
N ASP A 321 25.74 10.06 -1.76
CA ASP A 321 26.21 10.35 -0.40
C ASP A 321 27.49 11.21 -0.39
N PHE A 322 27.57 12.17 0.53
CA PHE A 322 28.61 13.20 0.57
C PHE A 322 29.01 13.60 2.00
N CYS A 323 30.28 13.95 2.24
CA CYS A 323 30.75 14.43 3.54
C CYS A 323 30.06 15.75 3.95
N LEU A 324 29.74 15.92 5.25
CA LEU A 324 29.13 17.14 5.79
C LEU A 324 29.91 18.44 5.51
N THR A 325 31.22 18.35 5.25
CA THR A 325 32.05 19.52 4.84
C THR A 325 31.58 20.16 3.53
N LEU A 326 30.81 19.43 2.71
CA LEU A 326 30.29 19.89 1.42
C LEU A 326 28.93 20.62 1.51
N LEU A 327 28.28 20.63 2.69
CA LEU A 327 26.98 21.32 2.89
C LEU A 327 26.99 22.82 2.55
N PRO A 328 28.06 23.61 2.82
CA PRO A 328 28.10 25.02 2.41
C PRO A 328 28.05 25.23 0.90
N LEU A 329 28.66 24.32 0.13
CA LEU A 329 28.61 24.33 -1.34
C LEU A 329 27.22 23.98 -1.85
N LEU A 330 26.51 23.04 -1.20
CA LEU A 330 25.11 22.74 -1.52
C LEU A 330 24.20 23.96 -1.23
N ASN A 331 24.36 24.55 -0.04
CA ASN A 331 23.57 25.70 0.40
C ASN A 331 23.73 26.91 -0.54
N HIS A 332 24.90 27.07 -1.16
CA HIS A 332 25.16 28.12 -2.15
C HIS A 332 24.22 28.08 -3.36
N PHE A 333 23.69 26.90 -3.74
CA PHE A 333 22.75 26.76 -4.85
C PHE A 333 21.27 26.76 -4.43
N MET A 334 20.95 27.00 -3.15
CA MET A 334 19.55 27.19 -2.71
C MET A 334 18.93 28.46 -3.35
N THR A 335 19.78 29.46 -3.64
CA THR A 335 19.48 30.61 -4.49
C THR A 335 20.21 30.50 -5.83
N PRO A 336 19.80 31.25 -6.88
CA PRO A 336 20.46 31.18 -8.19
C PRO A 336 21.89 31.77 -8.16
N HIS A 337 22.90 30.93 -8.40
CA HIS A 337 24.33 31.28 -8.39
C HIS A 337 25.12 30.55 -9.49
N SER A 338 26.24 31.11 -9.93
CA SER A 338 27.08 30.47 -10.97
C SER A 338 28.13 29.52 -10.36
N LEU A 339 28.63 28.57 -11.15
CA LEU A 339 29.70 27.65 -10.73
C LEU A 339 30.97 28.39 -10.30
N GLU A 340 31.34 29.45 -11.02
CA GLU A 340 32.50 30.29 -10.70
C GLU A 340 32.33 30.94 -9.31
N SER A 341 31.11 31.36 -8.95
CA SER A 341 30.84 31.93 -7.62
C SER A 341 30.97 30.91 -6.49
N ALA A 342 30.67 29.62 -6.74
CA ALA A 342 30.87 28.55 -5.77
C ALA A 342 32.37 28.22 -5.56
N LEU A 343 33.18 28.26 -6.62
CA LEU A 343 34.63 28.11 -6.55
C LEU A 343 35.32 29.23 -5.75
N MET A 344 34.73 30.43 -5.75
CA MET A 344 35.24 31.60 -5.01
C MET A 344 34.85 31.62 -3.52
N LEU A 345 34.12 30.62 -3.02
CA LEU A 345 33.81 30.52 -1.59
C LEU A 345 35.07 30.27 -0.74
N PRO A 346 35.17 30.86 0.47
CA PRO A 346 36.32 30.67 1.35
C PRO A 346 36.61 29.19 1.62
N GLY A 347 37.84 28.74 1.33
CA GLY A 347 38.27 27.37 1.55
C GLY A 347 37.99 26.38 0.41
N VAL A 348 37.28 26.76 -0.66
CA VAL A 348 36.96 25.81 -1.75
C VAL A 348 38.17 25.52 -2.63
N LEU A 349 38.82 26.56 -3.20
CA LEU A 349 40.01 26.41 -4.05
C LEU A 349 41.34 26.31 -3.29
N ASN A 350 41.40 26.75 -2.04
CA ASN A 350 42.65 26.88 -1.26
C ASN A 350 42.76 25.88 -0.10
N SER A 351 41.97 24.80 -0.11
CA SER A 351 42.04 23.72 0.90
C SER A 351 42.71 22.46 0.34
N PRO A 352 43.28 21.60 1.21
CA PRO A 352 43.73 20.26 0.80
C PRO A 352 42.59 19.36 0.28
N GLU A 353 41.32 19.74 0.50
CA GLU A 353 40.12 19.03 0.02
C GLU A 353 39.62 19.52 -1.36
N GLN A 354 40.36 20.40 -2.05
CA GLN A 354 39.98 20.98 -3.36
C GLN A 354 39.48 19.93 -4.39
N GLY A 355 40.11 18.76 -4.45
CA GLY A 355 39.67 17.67 -5.34
C GLY A 355 38.27 17.12 -5.01
N SER A 356 37.92 17.06 -3.71
CA SER A 356 36.59 16.66 -3.23
C SER A 356 35.55 17.72 -3.58
N HIS A 357 35.87 19.01 -3.38
CA HIS A 357 34.99 20.13 -3.77
C HIS A 357 34.69 20.16 -5.27
N LEU A 358 35.69 19.92 -6.11
CA LEU A 358 35.53 19.88 -7.57
C LEU A 358 34.71 18.66 -8.02
N ALA A 359 34.98 17.48 -7.45
CA ALA A 359 34.18 16.27 -7.72
C ALA A 359 32.72 16.44 -7.29
N PHE A 360 32.45 17.08 -6.14
CA PHE A 360 31.11 17.41 -5.68
C PHE A 360 30.37 18.34 -6.66
N LEU A 361 30.99 19.46 -7.05
CA LEU A 361 30.40 20.40 -8.03
C LEU A 361 30.15 19.72 -9.38
N GLN A 362 31.06 18.86 -9.83
CA GLN A 362 30.88 18.08 -11.05
C GLN A 362 29.69 17.12 -10.93
N ALA A 363 29.53 16.42 -9.80
CA ALA A 363 28.39 15.52 -9.56
C ALA A 363 27.04 16.26 -9.55
N LEU A 364 26.96 17.48 -8.99
CA LEU A 364 25.72 18.27 -9.02
C LEU A 364 25.28 18.59 -10.46
N VAL A 365 26.24 18.81 -11.36
CA VAL A 365 25.99 19.11 -12.78
C VAL A 365 25.73 17.82 -13.57
N SER A 366 26.59 16.81 -13.43
CA SER A 366 26.52 15.54 -14.19
C SER A 366 25.38 14.62 -13.77
N HIS A 367 24.57 15.02 -12.79
CA HIS A 367 23.32 14.34 -12.45
C HIS A 367 22.09 15.27 -12.49
N GLY A 368 22.22 16.49 -13.03
CA GLY A 368 21.10 17.43 -13.18
C GLY A 368 20.45 17.85 -11.86
N ILE A 369 21.23 17.84 -10.76
CA ILE A 369 20.79 18.25 -9.42
C ILE A 369 20.61 19.77 -9.35
N VAL A 370 21.42 20.52 -10.12
CA VAL A 370 21.27 21.97 -10.30
C VAL A 370 20.77 22.29 -11.72
N GLN A 371 19.83 23.22 -11.81
CA GLN A 371 19.15 23.63 -13.05
C GLN A 371 19.39 25.12 -13.35
N SER A 372 19.39 25.50 -14.63
CA SER A 372 19.57 26.90 -15.05
C SER A 372 18.32 27.75 -14.77
N VAL A 373 18.53 28.98 -14.28
CA VAL A 373 17.47 29.93 -13.95
C VAL A 373 17.43 31.06 -14.97
N ALA A 374 16.46 30.99 -15.89
CA ALA A 374 16.12 32.11 -16.76
C ALA A 374 15.62 33.29 -15.91
N GLY A 375 16.21 34.48 -16.11
CA GLY A 375 16.11 35.57 -15.14
C GLY A 375 14.71 36.18 -14.98
N SER A 376 14.23 36.19 -13.73
CA SER A 376 13.09 37.02 -13.28
C SER A 376 13.48 37.85 -12.05
N ARG A 377 13.02 39.11 -11.98
CA ARG A 377 13.24 40.09 -10.91
C ARG A 377 11.89 40.63 -10.42
N ASP A 378 11.69 40.79 -9.10
CA ASP A 378 10.85 41.77 -8.32
C ASP A 378 9.96 41.14 -7.21
N ARG A 379 9.66 41.76 -6.05
CA ARG A 379 10.27 42.93 -5.35
C ARG A 379 9.82 43.07 -3.87
N VAL A 380 10.77 43.45 -3.01
CA VAL A 380 10.67 44.48 -1.92
C VAL A 380 9.39 44.60 -1.05
N HIS A 381 9.57 44.27 0.24
CA HIS A 381 8.97 44.83 1.48
C HIS A 381 7.46 44.70 1.82
N ARG A 382 7.21 44.26 3.06
CA ARG A 382 6.66 45.10 4.17
C ARG A 382 6.92 44.50 5.55
N GLN A 383 6.95 45.34 6.60
CA GLN A 383 7.23 44.96 7.99
C GLN A 383 6.13 44.06 8.59
N PRO A 384 6.48 43.04 9.42
CA PRO A 384 5.50 42.34 10.22
C PRO A 384 5.04 43.19 11.41
N LEU A 385 3.72 43.26 11.59
CA LEU A 385 3.08 43.75 12.83
C LEU A 385 3.62 42.94 14.02
N LYS A 386 3.91 43.61 15.15
CA LYS A 386 4.55 43.05 16.38
C LYS A 386 3.95 41.74 16.93
N LEU A 387 2.73 41.37 16.53
CA LEU A 387 2.07 40.11 16.91
C LEU A 387 2.52 38.92 16.04
N TRP A 388 2.66 39.13 14.73
CA TRP A 388 2.94 38.07 13.75
C TRP A 388 4.44 37.82 13.52
N SER A 389 5.31 38.68 14.02
CA SER A 389 6.77 38.60 13.84
C SER A 389 7.45 37.38 14.50
N ARG A 390 6.69 36.48 15.12
CA ARG A 390 7.15 35.17 15.64
C ARG A 390 6.47 33.98 14.96
N TRP A 391 5.57 34.25 14.01
CA TRP A 391 4.59 33.32 13.42
C TRP A 391 4.58 33.49 11.88
N GLU A 392 5.76 33.63 11.27
CA GLU A 392 5.90 34.02 9.84
C GLU A 392 5.25 33.00 8.88
N ALA A 393 5.60 31.71 8.97
CA ALA A 393 4.96 30.66 8.17
C ALA A 393 3.44 30.53 8.41
N ALA A 394 2.98 30.75 9.64
CA ALA A 394 1.55 30.74 9.96
C ALA A 394 0.81 31.97 9.41
N LEU A 395 1.48 33.13 9.33
CA LEU A 395 0.98 34.32 8.65
C LEU A 395 0.86 34.07 7.13
N GLU A 396 1.85 33.42 6.51
CA GLU A 396 1.80 33.07 5.09
C GLU A 396 0.63 32.14 4.77
N PHE A 397 0.43 31.06 5.54
CA PHE A 397 -0.74 30.18 5.42
C PHE A 397 -2.07 30.93 5.65
N TYR A 398 -2.14 31.82 6.63
CA TYR A 398 -3.34 32.61 6.89
C TYR A 398 -3.66 33.57 5.73
N LEU A 399 -2.64 34.23 5.17
CA LEU A 399 -2.81 35.18 4.06
C LEU A 399 -3.13 34.45 2.75
N SER A 400 -2.47 33.33 2.44
CA SER A 400 -2.69 32.55 1.22
C SER A 400 -4.07 31.87 1.17
N THR A 401 -4.70 31.65 2.32
CA THR A 401 -6.05 31.08 2.45
C THR A 401 -7.15 32.13 2.74
N ARG A 402 -6.81 33.42 2.65
CA ARG A 402 -7.75 34.54 2.83
C ARG A 402 -8.25 35.06 1.49
N THR A 403 -9.57 35.06 1.31
CA THR A 403 -10.23 35.70 0.16
C THR A 403 -10.48 37.19 0.43
N GLY A 404 -10.31 38.02 -0.59
CA GLY A 404 -10.59 39.45 -0.56
C GLY A 404 -12.00 39.79 -1.07
N LEU A 405 -12.36 41.08 -1.03
CA LEU A 405 -13.63 41.58 -1.58
C LEU A 405 -13.78 41.37 -3.10
N GLN A 406 -12.66 41.20 -3.81
CA GLN A 406 -12.59 41.00 -5.26
C GLN A 406 -12.34 39.53 -5.64
N THR A 407 -12.39 38.59 -4.68
CA THR A 407 -12.30 37.16 -5.02
C THR A 407 -13.60 36.74 -5.69
N PRO A 408 -13.59 36.25 -6.95
CA PRO A 408 -14.78 35.76 -7.61
C PRO A 408 -15.30 34.49 -6.93
N TYR A 409 -16.62 34.34 -6.89
CA TYR A 409 -17.29 33.11 -6.52
C TYR A 409 -18.22 32.74 -7.67
N VAL A 410 -18.08 31.52 -8.19
CA VAL A 410 -19.06 30.92 -9.11
C VAL A 410 -20.37 30.64 -8.37
N SER A 411 -21.50 30.61 -9.08
CA SER A 411 -22.74 30.14 -8.50
C SER A 411 -22.69 28.63 -8.24
N VAL A 412 -23.60 28.15 -7.37
CA VAL A 412 -23.69 26.71 -7.07
C VAL A 412 -24.02 25.90 -8.33
N VAL A 413 -24.88 26.42 -9.20
CA VAL A 413 -25.30 25.75 -10.45
C VAL A 413 -24.16 25.67 -11.46
N GLU A 414 -23.36 26.73 -11.60
CA GLU A 414 -22.16 26.71 -12.46
C GLU A 414 -21.13 25.72 -11.91
N LEU A 415 -20.88 25.71 -10.60
CA LEU A 415 -19.97 24.76 -9.96
C LEU A 415 -20.43 23.30 -10.09
N GLU A 416 -21.73 23.03 -9.99
CA GLU A 416 -22.30 21.69 -10.18
C GLU A 416 -22.07 21.21 -11.63
N ALA A 417 -22.35 22.05 -12.63
CA ALA A 417 -22.09 21.73 -14.03
C ALA A 417 -20.59 21.53 -14.34
N GLU A 418 -19.71 22.36 -13.77
CA GLU A 418 -18.24 22.20 -13.87
C GLU A 418 -17.78 20.88 -13.24
N LEU A 419 -18.31 20.48 -12.09
CA LEU A 419 -17.96 19.23 -11.42
C LEU A 419 -18.52 17.98 -12.13
N GLU A 420 -19.72 18.05 -12.69
CA GLU A 420 -20.27 16.98 -13.56
C GLU A 420 -19.42 16.81 -14.83
N GLN A 421 -19.04 17.92 -15.48
CA GLN A 421 -18.13 17.87 -16.63
C GLN A 421 -16.76 17.30 -16.24
N LYS A 422 -16.19 17.72 -15.09
CA LYS A 422 -14.93 17.19 -14.56
C LYS A 422 -15.02 15.69 -14.27
N ALA A 423 -16.11 15.22 -13.66
CA ALA A 423 -16.34 13.81 -13.35
C ALA A 423 -16.36 12.91 -14.60
N SER A 424 -16.81 13.43 -15.75
CA SER A 424 -16.78 12.69 -17.03
C SER A 424 -15.36 12.43 -17.57
N GLN A 425 -14.37 13.22 -17.16
CA GLN A 425 -12.96 13.10 -17.56
C GLN A 425 -12.12 12.44 -16.46
N GLN A 426 -12.40 12.78 -15.21
CA GLN A 426 -11.74 12.27 -14.01
C GLN A 426 -12.80 12.08 -12.92
N ARG A 427 -13.22 10.82 -12.73
CA ARG A 427 -14.16 10.41 -11.67
C ARG A 427 -13.67 10.90 -10.29
N GLN A 428 -14.60 11.28 -9.42
CA GLN A 428 -14.29 11.67 -8.05
C GLN A 428 -13.59 10.50 -7.31
N PRO A 429 -12.46 10.75 -6.61
CA PRO A 429 -11.79 9.74 -5.79
C PRO A 429 -12.72 9.11 -4.76
N SER A 430 -12.55 7.81 -4.49
CA SER A 430 -13.39 7.09 -3.53
C SER A 430 -13.26 7.69 -2.13
N SER A 431 -14.38 7.88 -1.43
CA SER A 431 -14.43 8.30 -0.02
C SER A 431 -14.08 7.17 0.97
N PHE A 432 -13.62 6.02 0.46
CA PHE A 432 -13.11 4.91 1.24
C PHE A 432 -11.61 4.72 0.97
N LYS A 433 -10.85 4.36 2.00
CA LYS A 433 -9.56 3.66 1.90
C LYS A 433 -9.77 2.28 2.51
N ASP A 434 -9.19 1.25 1.93
CA ASP A 434 -9.33 -0.13 2.40
C ASP A 434 -8.01 -0.88 2.09
N TYR A 435 -7.30 -1.30 3.12
CA TYR A 435 -6.12 -2.15 3.01
C TYR A 435 -6.55 -3.61 2.84
N HIS A 436 -7.16 -3.91 1.69
CA HIS A 436 -7.71 -5.22 1.34
C HIS A 436 -6.73 -6.40 1.51
N SER A 437 -5.43 -6.14 1.32
CA SER A 437 -4.32 -7.07 1.45
C SER A 437 -3.95 -7.44 2.90
N HIS A 438 -4.51 -6.75 3.90
CA HIS A 438 -4.13 -6.88 5.30
C HIS A 438 -5.17 -7.68 6.10
N PRO A 439 -4.76 -8.38 7.19
CA PRO A 439 -5.68 -9.13 8.03
C PRO A 439 -6.80 -8.25 8.58
N PHE A 440 -8.03 -8.60 8.26
CA PHE A 440 -9.22 -7.83 8.63
C PHE A 440 -9.93 -8.46 9.83
N ILE A 441 -10.26 -7.62 10.82
CA ILE A 441 -11.03 -7.99 12.01
C ILE A 441 -12.33 -7.17 11.98
N ALA A 442 -13.45 -7.86 11.75
CA ALA A 442 -14.77 -7.23 11.82
C ALA A 442 -15.08 -6.76 13.24
N LEU A 443 -15.67 -5.57 13.37
CA LEU A 443 -16.15 -5.06 14.67
C LEU A 443 -17.60 -5.54 14.91
N GLU A 444 -17.99 -5.60 16.18
CA GLU A 444 -19.38 -5.91 16.57
C GLU A 444 -20.33 -4.89 15.93
N ASN A 445 -21.49 -5.34 15.43
CA ASN A 445 -22.44 -4.44 14.77
C ASN A 445 -23.03 -3.43 15.78
N PRO A 446 -22.75 -2.13 15.65
CA PRO A 446 -23.11 -1.10 16.63
C PRO A 446 -24.64 -0.89 16.73
N LEU A 447 -25.39 -1.30 15.70
CA LEU A 447 -26.86 -1.21 15.66
C LEU A 447 -27.56 -2.41 16.33
N LEU A 448 -26.80 -3.46 16.70
CA LEU A 448 -27.31 -4.66 17.39
C LEU A 448 -26.89 -4.74 18.86
N VAL A 449 -26.20 -3.71 19.36
CA VAL A 449 -25.72 -3.66 20.75
C VAL A 449 -26.89 -3.53 21.72
N PRO A 450 -26.96 -4.31 22.81
CA PRO A 450 -27.99 -4.17 23.83
C PRO A 450 -28.03 -2.76 24.42
N GLY A 451 -29.23 -2.20 24.57
CA GLY A 451 -29.45 -0.81 24.96
C GLY A 451 -28.87 -0.41 26.33
N GLU A 452 -28.49 -1.36 27.17
CA GLU A 452 -27.79 -1.12 28.45
C GLU A 452 -26.32 -0.69 28.30
N THR A 453 -25.73 -0.86 27.11
CA THR A 453 -24.29 -0.63 26.86
C THR A 453 -23.94 0.85 26.67
N LEU A 454 -24.85 1.60 26.07
CA LEU A 454 -24.87 3.06 26.15
C LEU A 454 -25.75 3.40 27.35
N ALA A 455 -25.17 4.00 28.39
CA ALA A 455 -25.99 4.60 29.44
C ALA A 455 -26.98 5.60 28.81
N GLU A 456 -28.14 5.84 29.46
CA GLU A 456 -29.18 6.81 29.05
C GLU A 456 -28.72 8.29 29.12
N THR A 457 -27.42 8.53 28.91
CA THR A 457 -26.75 9.83 28.84
C THR A 457 -27.29 10.62 27.65
N THR A 458 -27.94 11.75 27.91
CA THR A 458 -28.36 12.65 26.84
C THR A 458 -27.15 13.38 26.24
N LEU A 459 -27.33 13.98 25.04
CA LEU A 459 -26.32 14.85 24.45
C LEU A 459 -25.88 15.98 25.40
N LEU A 460 -26.81 16.51 26.20
CA LEU A 460 -26.51 17.57 27.17
C LEU A 460 -25.66 17.05 28.33
N ASP A 461 -25.92 15.84 28.82
CA ASP A 461 -25.13 15.20 29.87
C ASP A 461 -23.69 14.96 29.40
N SER A 462 -23.50 14.41 28.19
CA SER A 462 -22.17 14.24 27.59
C SER A 462 -21.44 15.58 27.42
N LEU A 463 -22.12 16.63 26.93
CA LEU A 463 -21.52 17.97 26.80
C LEU A 463 -21.07 18.54 28.16
N CYS A 464 -21.89 18.39 29.20
CA CYS A 464 -21.59 18.88 30.55
C CYS A 464 -20.52 18.04 31.27
N ALA A 465 -20.50 16.72 31.05
CA ALA A 465 -19.57 15.78 31.68
C ALA A 465 -18.19 15.73 30.99
N ARG A 466 -18.10 15.95 29.68
CA ARG A 466 -16.87 15.78 28.89
C ARG A 466 -15.68 16.55 29.47
N ARG A 467 -14.61 15.82 29.81
CA ARG A 467 -13.32 16.37 30.28
C ARG A 467 -12.18 15.72 29.52
N THR A 468 -11.03 16.40 29.49
CA THR A 468 -9.78 15.81 29.00
C THR A 468 -9.13 15.02 30.13
N SER A 469 -8.99 13.70 30.00
CA SER A 469 -8.23 12.86 30.93
C SER A 469 -6.78 12.70 30.48
N ARG A 470 -5.89 12.54 31.45
CA ARG A 470 -4.47 12.18 31.28
C ARG A 470 -4.04 11.09 32.28
N ALA A 471 -5.01 10.38 32.83
CA ALA A 471 -4.84 9.27 33.75
C ALA A 471 -5.89 8.22 33.42
N PHE A 472 -5.49 6.95 33.39
CA PHE A 472 -6.31 5.81 32.98
C PHE A 472 -6.15 4.69 33.99
N SER A 473 -7.20 3.89 34.20
CA SER A 473 -7.22 2.83 35.22
C SER A 473 -6.45 1.56 34.82
N GLY A 474 -5.89 1.51 33.60
CA GLY A 474 -5.21 0.32 33.06
C GLY A 474 -6.16 -0.82 32.68
N LYS A 475 -7.48 -0.65 32.81
CA LYS A 475 -8.47 -1.60 32.31
C LYS A 475 -8.49 -1.62 30.77
N PRO A 476 -8.70 -2.80 30.14
CA PRO A 476 -8.86 -2.87 28.70
C PRO A 476 -10.19 -2.26 28.26
N LEU A 477 -10.21 -1.72 27.04
CA LEU A 477 -11.44 -1.38 26.33
C LEU A 477 -12.15 -2.66 25.86
N THR A 478 -13.48 -2.73 25.92
CA THR A 478 -14.22 -3.88 25.35
C THR A 478 -14.35 -3.76 23.82
N PRO A 479 -14.57 -4.88 23.09
CA PRO A 479 -14.85 -4.84 21.65
C PRO A 479 -16.03 -3.93 21.31
N THR A 480 -17.09 -3.99 22.11
CA THR A 480 -18.30 -3.18 21.95
C THR A 480 -18.02 -1.69 22.12
N GLN A 481 -17.23 -1.31 23.14
CA GLN A 481 -16.83 0.09 23.32
C GLN A 481 -15.96 0.59 22.15
N LEU A 482 -15.05 -0.23 21.64
CA LEU A 482 -14.25 0.10 20.45
C LEU A 482 -15.12 0.28 19.20
N SER A 483 -16.05 -0.65 18.95
CA SER A 483 -17.02 -0.59 17.84
C SER A 483 -17.83 0.71 17.89
N LEU A 484 -18.50 0.98 19.01
CA LEU A 484 -19.36 2.16 19.18
C LEU A 484 -18.57 3.45 19.01
N LEU A 485 -17.34 3.51 19.56
CA LEU A 485 -16.47 4.69 19.46
C LEU A 485 -16.03 4.96 18.02
N LEU A 486 -15.62 3.92 17.28
CA LEU A 486 -15.25 4.03 15.87
C LEU A 486 -16.45 4.37 14.99
N TYR A 487 -17.60 3.71 15.20
CA TYR A 487 -18.80 3.90 14.41
C TYR A 487 -19.37 5.30 14.55
N TYR A 488 -19.66 5.76 15.78
CA TYR A 488 -20.28 7.06 16.00
C TYR A 488 -19.32 8.25 15.84
N THR A 489 -18.02 8.00 15.67
CA THR A 489 -17.05 9.06 15.34
C THR A 489 -16.73 9.10 13.84
N TRP A 490 -16.22 8.00 13.27
CA TRP A 490 -15.69 7.95 11.90
C TRP A 490 -16.47 7.02 10.96
N GLY A 491 -17.41 6.21 11.46
CA GLY A 491 -18.25 5.31 10.67
C GLY A 491 -19.35 6.03 9.88
N VAL A 492 -20.01 5.26 9.01
CA VAL A 492 -21.07 5.75 8.12
C VAL A 492 -22.44 5.45 8.71
N THR A 493 -23.26 6.48 8.83
CA THR A 493 -24.66 6.38 9.30
C THR A 493 -25.66 6.32 8.15
N ALA A 494 -25.31 6.87 6.98
CA ALA A 494 -26.09 6.72 5.74
C ALA A 494 -25.21 6.86 4.50
N MET A 495 -25.60 6.22 3.40
CA MET A 495 -24.94 6.34 2.10
C MET A 495 -25.96 6.82 1.06
N GLU A 496 -25.61 7.87 0.33
CA GLU A 496 -26.42 8.41 -0.78
C GLU A 496 -25.68 8.17 -2.11
N PRO A 497 -26.40 7.85 -3.22
CA PRO A 497 -25.79 7.75 -4.54
C PRO A 497 -25.06 9.04 -4.93
N ASN A 498 -23.87 8.91 -5.54
CA ASN A 498 -23.09 10.04 -6.04
C ASN A 498 -22.86 9.90 -7.54
N GLY A 499 -23.48 10.78 -8.34
CA GLY A 499 -23.32 10.78 -9.80
C GLY A 499 -21.90 11.05 -10.31
N MET A 500 -21.00 11.57 -9.46
CA MET A 500 -19.62 11.89 -9.81
C MET A 500 -18.59 10.84 -9.33
N GLY A 501 -18.99 9.87 -8.50
CA GLY A 501 -18.07 9.01 -7.74
C GLY A 501 -18.71 7.69 -7.30
N ASP A 502 -18.36 7.20 -6.11
CA ASP A 502 -18.99 6.03 -5.49
C ASP A 502 -20.30 6.44 -4.76
N TYR A 503 -20.17 6.98 -3.55
CA TYR A 503 -21.28 7.37 -2.68
C TYR A 503 -20.93 8.62 -1.87
N PHE A 504 -21.93 9.43 -1.54
CA PHE A 504 -21.79 10.43 -0.48
C PHE A 504 -22.01 9.75 0.87
N LEU A 505 -20.94 9.59 1.64
CA LEU A 505 -21.03 9.03 2.98
C LEU A 505 -21.46 10.11 3.97
N LYS A 506 -22.51 9.83 4.75
CA LYS A 506 -22.91 10.63 5.90
C LYS A 506 -22.31 10.03 7.16
N LYS A 507 -21.68 10.89 7.96
CA LYS A 507 -21.17 10.59 9.29
C LYS A 507 -21.90 11.48 10.29
N THR A 508 -21.75 11.20 11.58
CA THR A 508 -22.24 12.06 12.68
C THR A 508 -21.63 13.47 12.65
N SER A 509 -20.39 13.59 12.20
CA SER A 509 -19.68 14.87 11.99
C SER A 509 -19.82 15.37 10.53
N PRO A 510 -19.94 16.69 10.31
CA PRO A 510 -19.92 17.26 8.97
C PRO A 510 -18.51 17.23 8.36
N SER A 511 -18.45 17.00 7.05
CA SER A 511 -17.22 17.09 6.23
C SER A 511 -17.42 18.06 5.06
N GLY A 512 -16.42 18.89 4.77
CA GLY A 512 -16.49 19.87 3.70
C GLY A 512 -16.75 19.25 2.32
N GLY A 513 -17.80 19.72 1.65
CA GLY A 513 -18.20 19.23 0.33
C GLY A 513 -18.69 17.77 0.31
N SER A 514 -18.89 17.15 1.48
CA SER A 514 -19.15 15.71 1.67
C SER A 514 -18.06 14.79 1.13
N LEU A 515 -16.81 15.28 1.03
CA LEU A 515 -15.69 14.56 0.41
C LEU A 515 -15.12 13.44 1.31
N GLN A 516 -15.25 13.59 2.64
CA GLN A 516 -14.76 12.63 3.63
C GLN A 516 -13.24 12.39 3.47
N ALA A 517 -12.47 13.47 3.54
CA ALA A 517 -11.03 13.42 3.36
C ALA A 517 -10.29 12.70 4.50
N THR A 518 -10.83 12.73 5.71
CA THR A 518 -10.20 12.17 6.91
C THR A 518 -10.28 10.64 6.96
N GLU A 519 -9.12 10.00 7.03
CA GLU A 519 -8.98 8.61 7.47
C GLU A 519 -8.58 8.54 8.95
N VAL A 520 -8.72 7.34 9.53
CA VAL A 520 -8.33 7.09 10.92
C VAL A 520 -7.62 5.75 11.09
N TYR A 521 -6.48 5.81 11.77
CA TYR A 521 -5.67 4.64 12.12
C TYR A 521 -5.75 4.41 13.63
N ALA A 522 -6.21 3.22 14.03
CA ALA A 522 -6.33 2.81 15.41
C ALA A 522 -5.04 2.15 15.90
N VAL A 523 -4.40 2.77 16.88
CA VAL A 523 -3.21 2.26 17.57
C VAL A 523 -3.66 1.64 18.89
N LEU A 524 -3.73 0.30 18.93
CA LEU A 524 -4.30 -0.45 20.04
C LEU A 524 -3.21 -0.89 21.02
N MET A 525 -3.40 -0.61 22.30
CA MET A 525 -2.45 -0.91 23.38
C MET A 525 -3.04 -1.84 24.45
N ASN A 526 -4.35 -1.73 24.71
CA ASN A 526 -5.08 -2.51 25.70
C ASN A 526 -6.57 -2.63 25.35
N VAL A 527 -6.91 -3.45 24.35
CA VAL A 527 -8.29 -3.76 23.98
C VAL A 527 -8.51 -5.27 24.08
N GLN A 528 -9.60 -5.70 24.71
CA GLN A 528 -9.92 -7.12 24.84
C GLN A 528 -10.21 -7.73 23.46
N GLY A 529 -9.60 -8.87 23.15
CA GLY A 529 -9.82 -9.60 21.90
C GLY A 529 -9.06 -9.07 20.68
N PHE A 530 -8.27 -8.00 20.82
CA PHE A 530 -7.40 -7.46 19.77
C PHE A 530 -5.93 -7.58 20.20
N GLU A 531 -5.06 -7.82 19.22
CA GLU A 531 -3.60 -7.74 19.44
C GLU A 531 -3.17 -6.27 19.64
N ARG A 532 -1.98 -6.06 20.20
CA ARG A 532 -1.35 -4.73 20.18
C ARG A 532 -0.81 -4.47 18.79
N GLY A 533 -0.99 -3.24 18.30
CA GLY A 533 -0.52 -2.89 16.97
C GLY A 533 -1.14 -1.62 16.41
N LEU A 534 -0.84 -1.39 15.13
CA LEU A 534 -1.35 -0.32 14.32
C LEU A 534 -2.36 -0.92 13.33
N TYR A 535 -3.52 -0.30 13.23
CA TYR A 535 -4.62 -0.74 12.37
C TYR A 535 -5.16 0.43 11.56
N HIS A 536 -5.66 0.19 10.36
CA HIS A 536 -6.53 1.13 9.64
C HIS A 536 -8.00 0.79 9.92
N TYR A 537 -8.88 1.78 10.04
CA TYR A 537 -10.32 1.56 10.18
C TYR A 537 -11.01 1.54 8.83
N SER A 538 -11.35 0.34 8.34
CA SER A 538 -12.18 0.19 7.13
C SER A 538 -13.58 0.72 7.41
N VAL A 539 -13.80 1.96 6.99
CA VAL A 539 -15.09 2.65 7.02
C VAL A 539 -16.14 1.89 6.21
N ARG A 540 -15.72 1.20 5.13
CA ARG A 540 -16.58 0.39 4.27
C ARG A 540 -17.09 -0.88 4.97
N ARG A 541 -16.18 -1.62 5.62
CA ARG A 541 -16.46 -2.95 6.17
C ARG A 541 -16.79 -2.93 7.66
N HIS A 542 -16.74 -1.76 8.30
CA HIS A 542 -16.82 -1.57 9.75
C HIS A 542 -15.93 -2.56 10.53
N GLY A 543 -14.62 -2.42 10.35
CA GLY A 543 -13.64 -3.26 11.00
C GLY A 543 -12.24 -2.66 10.95
N LEU A 544 -11.28 -3.39 11.51
CA LEU A 544 -9.88 -2.99 11.59
C LEU A 544 -9.01 -3.86 10.69
N GLU A 545 -8.17 -3.21 9.89
CA GLU A 545 -7.16 -3.83 9.02
C GLU A 545 -5.80 -3.72 9.72
N LEU A 546 -5.20 -4.85 10.10
CA LEU A 546 -3.95 -4.89 10.86
C LEU A 546 -2.76 -4.49 9.96
N LEU A 547 -2.21 -3.29 10.19
CA LEU A 547 -1.06 -2.76 9.46
C LEU A 547 0.28 -3.23 10.03
N SER A 548 0.41 -3.26 11.36
CA SER A 548 1.66 -3.65 12.02
C SER A 548 1.40 -4.18 13.42
N ARG A 549 2.17 -5.20 13.83
CA ARG A 549 2.18 -5.81 15.17
C ARG A 549 3.22 -5.18 16.13
N GLU A 550 3.85 -4.07 15.76
CA GLU A 550 4.78 -3.33 16.62
C GLU A 550 4.07 -2.87 17.91
N ASP A 551 4.63 -3.15 19.09
CA ASP A 551 4.05 -2.71 20.37
C ASP A 551 4.12 -1.18 20.50
N PRO A 552 2.98 -0.45 20.40
CA PRO A 552 3.02 1.01 20.28
C PRO A 552 3.57 1.71 21.53
N ARG A 553 3.51 1.04 22.69
CA ARG A 553 3.93 1.60 23.98
C ARG A 553 5.42 1.90 24.05
N THR A 554 6.21 1.31 23.13
CA THR A 554 7.65 1.54 22.99
C THR A 554 7.99 2.91 22.41
N TRP A 555 7.15 3.48 21.56
CA TRP A 555 7.45 4.70 20.78
C TRP A 555 6.39 5.80 20.89
N ILE A 556 5.13 5.49 21.20
CA ILE A 556 4.00 6.44 21.03
C ILE A 556 4.09 7.68 21.92
N SER A 557 4.70 7.57 23.11
CA SER A 557 4.98 8.75 23.94
C SER A 557 6.02 9.68 23.31
N GLU A 558 7.05 9.16 22.65
CA GLU A 558 8.04 9.99 21.95
C GLU A 558 7.42 10.66 20.72
N ALA A 559 6.70 9.88 19.90
CA ALA A 559 5.97 10.37 18.73
C ALA A 559 4.90 11.41 19.12
N SER A 560 4.36 11.34 20.33
CA SER A 560 3.43 12.34 20.89
C SER A 560 4.15 13.40 21.71
N GLY A 561 5.30 13.92 21.24
CA GLY A 561 6.00 15.05 21.85
C GLY A 561 6.49 14.80 23.28
N GLY A 562 6.74 13.55 23.67
CA GLY A 562 7.16 13.16 25.01
C GLY A 562 6.03 13.03 26.04
N GLN A 563 4.75 13.07 25.64
CA GLN A 563 3.60 13.00 26.56
C GLN A 563 3.49 11.59 27.20
N PRO A 564 3.72 11.42 28.51
CA PRO A 564 3.88 10.10 29.12
C PRO A 564 2.55 9.34 29.29
N TRP A 565 1.41 10.03 29.39
CA TRP A 565 0.09 9.40 29.54
C TRP A 565 -0.45 8.75 28.25
N VAL A 566 0.18 9.00 27.09
CA VAL A 566 -0.32 8.51 25.80
C VAL A 566 -0.18 6.99 25.69
N LYS A 567 0.95 6.42 26.13
CA LYS A 567 1.18 4.97 26.19
C LYS A 567 0.33 4.24 27.27
N ASP A 568 -0.26 5.00 28.20
CA ASP A 568 -1.07 4.47 29.30
C ASP A 568 -2.58 4.41 28.91
N ALA A 569 -2.93 4.98 27.75
CA ALA A 569 -4.27 4.87 27.17
C ALA A 569 -4.54 3.44 26.64
N ALA A 570 -5.80 3.07 26.50
CA ALA A 570 -6.20 1.78 25.93
C ALA A 570 -6.05 1.74 24.40
N ALA A 571 -6.39 2.85 23.74
CA ALA A 571 -6.23 3.04 22.31
C ALA A 571 -5.97 4.52 21.98
N VAL A 572 -5.28 4.76 20.87
CA VAL A 572 -5.04 6.10 20.29
C VAL A 572 -5.39 6.06 18.80
N PHE A 573 -6.11 7.05 18.31
CA PHE A 573 -6.60 7.14 16.95
C PHE A 573 -5.90 8.30 16.23
N VAL A 574 -5.09 7.98 15.22
CA VAL A 574 -4.38 8.93 14.37
C VAL A 574 -5.34 9.40 13.27
N SER A 575 -5.62 10.70 13.20
CA SER A 575 -6.43 11.28 12.12
C SER A 575 -5.52 11.92 11.07
N THR A 576 -5.72 11.53 9.82
CA THR A 576 -4.99 12.01 8.63
C THR A 576 -5.95 12.71 7.66
N ALA A 577 -5.50 13.14 6.48
CA ALA A 577 -6.40 13.51 5.40
C ALA A 577 -5.87 13.21 4.00
N ARG A 578 -6.62 12.44 3.20
CA ARG A 578 -6.36 12.19 1.77
C ARG A 578 -6.50 13.49 0.97
N VAL A 579 -5.36 14.09 0.62
CA VAL A 579 -5.29 15.37 -0.11
C VAL A 579 -5.96 15.26 -1.48
N GLU A 580 -5.83 14.11 -2.15
CA GLU A 580 -6.47 13.78 -3.43
C GLU A 580 -8.00 14.01 -3.42
N ARG A 581 -8.70 13.59 -2.36
CA ARG A 581 -10.15 13.78 -2.23
C ARG A 581 -10.54 15.24 -2.16
N LEU A 582 -9.69 16.07 -1.52
CA LEU A 582 -9.89 17.51 -1.39
C LEU A 582 -9.56 18.23 -2.69
N SER A 583 -8.40 17.95 -3.29
CA SER A 583 -7.89 18.65 -4.47
C SER A 583 -8.73 18.40 -5.72
N TRP A 584 -9.41 17.25 -5.81
CA TRP A 584 -10.36 16.99 -6.90
C TRP A 584 -11.49 18.05 -6.97
N LYS A 585 -12.01 18.50 -5.81
CA LYS A 585 -13.08 19.52 -5.75
C LYS A 585 -12.58 20.94 -5.46
N TYR A 586 -11.44 21.08 -4.79
CA TYR A 586 -10.92 22.35 -4.29
C TYR A 586 -9.51 22.63 -4.81
N GLU A 587 -9.42 23.35 -5.92
CA GLU A 587 -8.16 23.71 -6.59
C GLU A 587 -7.43 24.90 -5.92
N PHE A 588 -7.80 25.24 -4.69
CA PHE A 588 -7.30 26.40 -3.95
C PHE A 588 -6.79 26.01 -2.55
N SER A 589 -5.73 26.69 -2.09
CA SER A 589 -5.05 26.50 -0.79
C SER A 589 -5.99 26.42 0.42
N ARG A 590 -7.16 27.07 0.36
CA ARG A 590 -8.18 27.08 1.42
C ARG A 590 -8.71 25.68 1.76
N ALA A 591 -8.58 24.70 0.86
CA ALA A 591 -8.96 23.31 1.09
C ALA A 591 -8.33 22.72 2.37
N LEU A 592 -7.07 23.06 2.67
CA LEU A 592 -6.38 22.58 3.88
C LEU A 592 -7.06 23.06 5.18
N ARG A 593 -7.69 24.24 5.17
CA ARG A 593 -8.48 24.70 6.33
C ARG A 593 -9.74 23.86 6.56
N VAL A 594 -10.32 23.34 5.49
CA VAL A 594 -11.48 22.43 5.56
C VAL A 594 -11.06 21.10 6.17
N ALA A 595 -9.93 20.55 5.73
CA ALA A 595 -9.37 19.31 6.29
C ALA A 595 -9.11 19.39 7.82
N LEU A 596 -8.56 20.51 8.29
CA LEU A 596 -8.35 20.78 9.71
C LEU A 596 -9.66 20.97 10.49
N MET A 597 -10.71 21.52 9.86
CA MET A 597 -12.05 21.63 10.47
C MET A 597 -12.71 20.25 10.61
N ASP A 598 -12.65 19.41 9.58
CA ASP A 598 -13.18 18.05 9.59
C ASP A 598 -12.55 17.22 10.74
N ALA A 599 -11.22 17.25 10.88
CA ALA A 599 -10.51 16.61 11.99
C ALA A 599 -10.92 17.17 13.38
N GLY A 600 -11.18 18.47 13.47
CA GLY A 600 -11.69 19.13 14.68
C GLY A 600 -13.11 18.69 15.06
N HIS A 601 -14.02 18.60 14.08
CA HIS A 601 -15.38 18.10 14.28
C HIS A 601 -15.36 16.65 14.77
N LEU A 602 -14.60 15.78 14.11
CA LEU A 602 -14.42 14.38 14.48
C LEU A 602 -13.85 14.24 15.90
N SER A 603 -12.87 15.04 16.29
CA SER A 603 -12.27 15.00 17.65
C SER A 603 -13.23 15.43 18.77
N GLN A 604 -14.14 16.37 18.48
CA GLN A 604 -15.20 16.73 19.43
C GLN A 604 -16.24 15.62 19.55
N THR A 605 -16.66 15.02 18.43
CA THR A 605 -17.58 13.86 18.42
C THR A 605 -16.97 12.68 19.18
N PHE A 606 -15.70 12.34 18.93
CA PHE A 606 -14.93 11.34 19.67
C PHE A 606 -15.00 11.58 21.18
N SER A 607 -14.75 12.82 21.61
CA SER A 607 -14.77 13.19 23.03
C SER A 607 -16.15 13.00 23.67
N LEU A 608 -17.23 13.27 22.92
CA LEU A 608 -18.61 13.08 23.39
C LEU A 608 -19.00 11.61 23.44
N VAL A 609 -18.64 10.81 22.44
CA VAL A 609 -18.91 9.36 22.41
C VAL A 609 -18.12 8.64 23.51
N ALA A 610 -16.83 8.95 23.69
CA ALA A 610 -16.03 8.43 24.79
C ALA A 610 -16.63 8.80 26.17
N THR A 611 -17.11 10.04 26.34
CA THR A 611 -17.79 10.47 27.57
C THR A 611 -19.08 9.67 27.81
N ALA A 612 -19.90 9.45 26.77
CA ALA A 612 -21.14 8.66 26.87
C ALA A 612 -20.89 7.18 27.22
N LEU A 613 -19.76 6.63 26.76
CA LEU A 613 -19.27 5.29 27.11
C LEU A 613 -18.55 5.23 28.48
N ASN A 614 -18.57 6.32 29.24
CA ASN A 614 -17.90 6.48 30.54
C ASN A 614 -16.37 6.23 30.50
N LEU A 615 -15.73 6.70 29.42
CA LEU A 615 -14.29 6.59 29.19
C LEU A 615 -13.60 7.95 29.35
N GLY A 616 -12.36 7.95 29.84
CA GLY A 616 -11.48 9.12 29.80
C GLY A 616 -10.91 9.30 28.39
N CYS A 617 -10.93 10.53 27.86
CA CYS A 617 -10.42 10.83 26.52
C CYS A 617 -9.50 12.07 26.49
N PHE A 618 -8.64 12.17 25.47
CA PHE A 618 -7.91 13.39 25.13
C PHE A 618 -7.74 13.54 23.62
N THR A 619 -7.47 14.77 23.19
CA THR A 619 -7.01 15.11 21.84
C THR A 619 -5.67 15.83 21.97
N THR A 620 -4.70 15.54 21.10
CA THR A 620 -3.42 16.26 21.06
C THR A 620 -2.91 16.39 19.62
N ALA A 621 -2.30 17.54 19.32
CA ALA A 621 -1.59 17.83 18.07
C ALA A 621 -0.10 18.11 18.33
N ALA A 622 0.42 17.73 19.50
CA ALA A 622 1.84 17.78 19.82
C ALA A 622 2.50 16.46 19.37
N LEU A 623 2.82 16.40 18.07
CA LEU A 623 3.24 15.19 17.36
C LEU A 623 4.66 15.33 16.77
N ARG A 624 5.21 14.18 16.38
CA ARG A 624 6.31 14.02 15.43
C ARG A 624 5.74 13.30 14.22
N ASP A 625 5.19 14.05 13.29
CA ASP A 625 4.36 13.54 12.18
C ASP A 625 5.05 12.39 11.42
N GLU A 626 6.33 12.62 11.07
CA GLU A 626 7.22 11.65 10.41
C GLU A 626 7.32 10.28 11.13
N MET A 627 7.18 10.22 12.46
CA MET A 627 7.20 8.93 13.18
C MET A 627 5.92 8.12 13.00
N PHE A 628 4.78 8.78 12.77
CA PHE A 628 3.51 8.15 12.42
C PHE A 628 3.47 7.82 10.93
N GLU A 629 3.84 8.76 10.07
CA GLU A 629 3.84 8.61 8.61
C GLU A 629 4.70 7.41 8.17
N ASN A 630 5.95 7.30 8.66
CA ASN A 630 6.82 6.16 8.36
C ASN A 630 6.28 4.81 8.87
N ARG A 631 5.54 4.79 9.99
CA ARG A 631 4.97 3.54 10.58
C ARG A 631 3.67 3.10 9.94
N LEU A 632 2.89 4.06 9.45
CA LEU A 632 1.63 3.84 8.74
C LEU A 632 1.84 3.68 7.22
N GLY A 633 3.06 3.91 6.72
CA GLY A 633 3.42 3.79 5.31
C GLY A 633 2.88 4.94 4.44
N LEU A 634 2.70 6.12 5.01
CA LEU A 634 2.03 7.26 4.35
C LEU A 634 3.04 8.19 3.67
N ASP A 635 2.72 8.65 2.45
CA ASP A 635 3.36 9.85 1.90
C ASP A 635 2.70 11.09 2.52
N TYR A 636 3.48 11.87 3.27
CA TYR A 636 3.05 13.08 3.96
C TYR A 636 2.51 14.19 3.03
N LEU A 637 2.78 14.12 1.72
CA LEU A 637 2.19 15.02 0.73
C LEU A 637 0.82 14.57 0.22
N GLU A 638 0.54 13.26 0.25
CA GLU A 638 -0.73 12.69 -0.21
C GLU A 638 -1.72 12.48 0.96
N GLU A 639 -1.20 12.15 2.15
CA GLU A 639 -1.99 11.85 3.35
C GLU A 639 -1.30 12.30 4.66
N PRO A 640 -1.16 13.62 4.92
CA PRO A 640 -0.56 14.15 6.14
C PRO A 640 -1.32 13.77 7.41
N VAL A 641 -0.58 13.61 8.51
CA VAL A 641 -1.12 13.44 9.87
C VAL A 641 -1.51 14.80 10.46
N PHE A 642 -2.63 14.88 11.20
CA PHE A 642 -3.08 16.14 11.83
C PHE A 642 -3.14 16.10 13.35
N LEU A 643 -3.70 15.04 13.94
CA LEU A 643 -3.93 14.95 15.39
C LEU A 643 -4.12 13.51 15.86
N LEU A 644 -4.02 13.34 17.17
CA LEU A 644 -4.35 12.11 17.88
C LEU A 644 -5.55 12.30 18.79
N ASN A 645 -6.39 11.28 18.86
CA ASN A 645 -7.49 11.14 19.82
C ASN A 645 -7.25 9.88 20.67
N GLY A 646 -7.00 10.01 21.97
CA GLY A 646 -6.71 8.88 22.86
C GLY A 646 -7.84 8.60 23.84
N VAL A 647 -8.03 7.32 24.21
CA VAL A 647 -9.08 6.85 25.12
C VAL A 647 -8.58 5.77 26.08
N GLY A 648 -9.12 5.74 27.31
CA GLY A 648 -8.91 4.68 28.28
C GLY A 648 -9.98 4.71 29.38
N GLY A 649 -10.10 3.62 30.14
CA GLY A 649 -11.01 3.53 31.30
C GLY A 649 -10.41 4.00 32.61
#